data_AF-G0RI01-F1
#
_entry.id   AF-G0RI01-F1
#
_cell.length_a   1.000
_cell.length_b   1.000
_cell.length_c   1.000
_cell.angle_alpha   90.00
_cell.angle_beta   90.00
_cell.angle_gamma   90.00
#
_symmetry.space_group_name_H-M   'P 1'
#
loop_
_entity.id
_entity.type
_entity.pdbx_description
1 polymer ?
#
loop_
_entity_poly.entity_id
_entity_poly.type
_entity_poly.pdbx_seq_one_letter_code
_entity_poly.pdbx_strand_id
1 'polypeptide(L)'
;GCHPSRWIYELIHNNFTVCDLFQRARNANLDSHYNWEHPHQLVINGNQSFSTASSKVLSAICLDCHFHFMFRVEWEREQEDLSCHHSQSQWPLGDTQFPWHHLAWACSEDEKRITQERSKYYPLLAREFFVCTAAPCTVQITLEVSEPRMPSSWVKLLLDHETILQQLKAARENEPARYETATDDWAYQAPSNLNTYLKNLLEATPDSARSISKRNKRFCVLFGPRCFHIFRELEFKEVVDMQDGVDEGSFTPTAPPPADGPSKSTEVNTYRAYLEDVRSEVQNLIFKSGNTAESPTFCIAALHNHLGCAEVPRVSENALVNLERYKLMGVLPTQSKEIVVNAYKRQWDLLPSRRRDLVEALMAIANDSNDDLLSDYAITQSSVFESQLQRHSGDDDDGLVAQALEYFSLSPPNTHSADAILQAFREKVARDPFDASTARSMLLLIARSSKDDSYQMKLVLEADPKMTLETCKVVLRLKTLDGPWEDMVRATKELLNNAPSSEAKATYLDALDSIAEHTASPSLKQAVLELRNEFNLGISESDGTTSGDARATNLNLPLGLHNIGNTCYLNSLLQYLFTVKPIRDIVLNYDSFRLGLDDESIRERRLGGNKMQMDRGEAVEMATLFKTLRTSDRTATRPSQRLANAVLLSTHTLLSSPKQPSETPTAPNPPPLPARPSPAPPTNSQDDVNMVNVSVQAVSDSLETQSSSSTQTLVNQDDARSDHSYEKVETVIEEEASQPFLAATGGSGDDVSMVEAPLDDKKPAVDMDLDESKGTPVSAGQENPDIDMTDVEKPPETVDQKVLNALEHQKRSSGTDQQDVEEVMGSILNRLQAAIRPTSVDSETGIQFEKIMETFFVTTVNYTKKFDEQEYQHEISFDRSITAFPATEGPCSLYDALGRNFDQQILEDSKLSRYTAIKTLPPVLHILIQRSQSMGNKNGNPVVIPETLYLDRYMDAPHDSPTFRQRVQDWITAERIGDLKSQLSKVVANPRYMTFLQTYGSGDGTAEETTNEPAVGAEEPSKQQENWDFDGPVEDDFLLVSPATMRAAAVGQPVARLEDIQKTHATVLEMMEKELRQRQEALDNSLNSQKQIAYRLHAVICHRGHLMSGHYWVWIHDFEANVWRWYNDADVKENKDTAEVLRTLSTSGEPYYLCYVRDEDKEQYVSIPKREIPK
;
A
#
# COMPACT_ATOMS: atom_id res chain seq x y z
N GLY A 1 2.91 16.01 -9.47
CA GLY A 1 2.52 17.42 -9.36
C GLY A 1 3.38 18.12 -8.34
N CYS A 2 3.15 19.41 -8.11
CA CYS A 2 3.86 20.20 -7.11
C CYS A 2 3.04 21.43 -6.64
N HIS A 3 3.41 22.00 -5.49
CA HIS A 3 2.87 23.27 -5.00
C HIS A 3 3.32 24.44 -5.89
N PRO A 4 2.50 25.48 -6.15
CA PRO A 4 2.87 26.65 -6.95
C PRO A 4 4.24 27.27 -6.66
N SER A 5 4.62 27.49 -5.39
CA SER A 5 5.97 28.01 -5.04
C SER A 5 7.12 27.09 -5.51
N ARG A 6 6.89 25.77 -5.53
CA ARG A 6 7.84 24.77 -6.07
C ARG A 6 7.91 24.85 -7.59
N TRP A 7 6.76 24.95 -8.26
CA TRP A 7 6.67 25.14 -9.71
C TRP A 7 7.41 26.41 -10.17
N ILE A 8 7.19 27.54 -9.47
CA ILE A 8 7.88 28.81 -9.73
C ILE A 8 9.39 28.68 -9.51
N TYR A 9 9.83 27.98 -8.47
CA TYR A 9 11.26 27.72 -8.23
C TYR A 9 11.90 26.91 -9.37
N GLU A 10 11.26 25.82 -9.82
CA GLU A 10 11.78 24.93 -10.86
C GLU A 10 11.79 25.58 -12.26
N LEU A 11 10.78 26.40 -12.55
CA LEU A 11 10.72 27.30 -13.70
C LEU A 11 11.90 28.27 -13.74
N ILE A 12 12.23 28.90 -12.60
CA ILE A 12 13.32 29.89 -12.53
C ILE A 12 14.69 29.22 -12.65
N HIS A 13 14.86 27.98 -12.16
CA HIS A 13 16.16 27.29 -12.11
C HIS A 13 16.35 26.25 -13.24
N ASN A 14 15.51 26.26 -14.27
CA ASN A 14 15.59 25.42 -15.48
C ASN A 14 15.68 23.91 -15.20
N ASN A 15 14.89 23.48 -14.21
CA ASN A 15 14.95 22.17 -13.57
C ASN A 15 13.54 21.67 -13.15
N PHE A 16 12.61 21.60 -14.11
CA PHE A 16 11.30 20.98 -13.88
C PHE A 16 11.43 19.49 -13.58
N THR A 17 10.76 19.04 -12.52
CA THR A 17 10.60 17.62 -12.17
C THR A 17 9.42 16.95 -12.88
N VAL A 18 8.53 17.75 -13.49
CA VAL A 18 7.24 17.29 -14.04
C VAL A 18 7.13 17.29 -15.56
N CYS A 19 8.05 17.96 -16.29
CA CYS A 19 8.11 17.93 -17.75
C CYS A 19 9.51 18.23 -18.28
N ASP A 20 9.78 17.83 -19.53
CA ASP A 20 11.08 17.90 -20.20
C ASP A 20 11.29 19.20 -21.03
N LEU A 21 10.44 20.23 -20.85
CA LEU A 21 10.49 21.53 -21.54
C LEU A 21 11.93 22.08 -21.69
N PHE A 22 12.66 22.16 -20.58
CA PHE A 22 14.04 22.69 -20.59
C PHE A 22 15.05 21.73 -21.22
N GLN A 23 14.77 20.43 -21.26
CA GLN A 23 15.62 19.44 -21.94
C GLN A 23 15.39 19.48 -23.47
N ARG A 24 14.15 19.66 -23.93
CA ARG A 24 13.86 19.99 -25.34
C ARG A 24 14.55 21.29 -25.76
N ALA A 25 14.45 22.34 -24.96
CA ALA A 25 15.08 23.63 -25.25
C ALA A 25 16.62 23.55 -25.31
N ARG A 26 17.27 22.76 -24.43
CA ARG A 26 18.73 22.48 -24.49
C ARG A 26 19.15 21.75 -25.76
N ASN A 27 18.28 20.89 -26.31
CA ASN A 27 18.55 20.10 -27.51
C ASN A 27 18.26 20.85 -28.82
N ALA A 28 17.63 22.03 -28.76
CA ALA A 28 17.29 22.84 -29.92
C ALA A 28 18.47 23.72 -30.38
N ASN A 29 18.78 23.69 -31.68
CA ASN A 29 19.76 24.61 -32.29
C ASN A 29 19.15 26.01 -32.45
N LEU A 30 19.21 26.81 -31.39
CA LEU A 30 18.71 28.19 -31.34
C LEU A 30 19.80 29.19 -31.81
N ASP A 31 19.46 30.13 -32.70
CA ASP A 31 20.40 31.15 -33.25
C ASP A 31 20.68 32.32 -32.28
N SER A 32 20.50 32.08 -30.98
CA SER A 32 20.66 33.06 -29.91
C SER A 32 22.08 33.06 -29.36
N HIS A 33 22.67 34.24 -29.21
CA HIS A 33 23.94 34.39 -28.48
C HIS A 33 23.81 34.29 -26.96
N TYR A 34 22.59 34.24 -26.43
CA TYR A 34 22.38 34.11 -24.99
C TYR A 34 22.39 32.64 -24.56
N ASN A 35 23.21 32.31 -23.56
CA ASN A 35 23.13 31.02 -22.90
C ASN A 35 21.74 30.83 -22.27
N TRP A 36 21.17 29.64 -22.42
CA TRP A 36 19.90 29.23 -21.80
C TRP A 36 20.11 28.67 -20.38
N GLU A 37 21.34 28.27 -20.02
CA GLU A 37 21.67 27.65 -18.74
C GLU A 37 22.07 28.67 -17.67
N HIS A 38 21.09 29.40 -17.15
CA HIS A 38 21.21 30.24 -15.95
C HIS A 38 19.84 30.41 -15.26
N PRO A 39 19.77 30.84 -13.99
CA PRO A 39 18.49 31.16 -13.35
C PRO A 39 17.80 32.35 -14.02
N HIS A 40 16.52 32.24 -14.37
CA HIS A 40 15.81 33.28 -15.12
C HIS A 40 15.31 34.44 -14.24
N GLN A 41 15.95 35.60 -14.36
CA GLN A 41 15.43 36.86 -13.81
C GLN A 41 14.31 37.41 -14.71
N LEU A 42 13.05 37.05 -14.42
CA LEU A 42 11.89 37.44 -15.22
C LEU A 42 11.37 38.84 -14.85
N VAL A 43 11.24 39.73 -15.84
CA VAL A 43 10.76 41.12 -15.75
C VAL A 43 9.43 41.25 -16.49
N ILE A 44 8.43 41.96 -15.92
CA ILE A 44 7.07 42.02 -16.46
C ILE A 44 6.98 42.96 -17.69
N ASN A 45 6.40 42.46 -18.79
CA ASN A 45 5.92 43.29 -19.92
C ASN A 45 4.47 43.74 -19.62
N GLY A 46 4.33 44.96 -19.11
CA GLY A 46 3.08 45.45 -18.53
C GLY A 46 1.92 45.63 -19.53
N ASN A 47 2.19 45.91 -20.81
CA ASN A 47 1.14 46.23 -21.80
C ASN A 47 0.40 44.98 -22.32
N GLN A 48 1.03 43.81 -22.23
CA GLN A 48 0.45 42.52 -22.62
C GLN A 48 -0.12 41.75 -21.41
N SER A 49 0.14 42.23 -20.19
CA SER A 49 -0.30 41.57 -18.95
C SER A 49 -1.66 42.13 -18.52
N PHE A 50 -2.62 41.25 -18.24
CA PHE A 50 -3.98 41.64 -17.85
C PHE A 50 -4.63 40.65 -16.89
N SER A 51 -5.63 41.14 -16.14
CA SER A 51 -6.59 40.28 -15.43
C SER A 51 -8.00 40.56 -15.95
N THR A 52 -8.77 39.51 -16.09
CA THR A 52 -10.23 39.52 -16.22
C THR A 52 -10.84 38.87 -14.96
N ALA A 53 -12.15 38.60 -14.98
CA ALA A 53 -12.85 37.86 -13.93
C ALA A 53 -12.82 36.32 -14.13
N SER A 54 -12.04 35.79 -15.07
CA SER A 54 -11.86 34.33 -15.26
C SER A 54 -10.52 33.94 -15.90
N SER A 55 -9.62 34.91 -16.08
CA SER A 55 -8.28 34.69 -16.61
C SER A 55 -7.31 35.78 -16.14
N LYS A 56 -6.05 35.39 -15.92
CA LYS A 56 -4.91 36.26 -15.65
C LYS A 56 -3.80 35.91 -16.64
N VAL A 57 -3.39 36.87 -17.46
CA VAL A 57 -2.25 36.72 -18.37
C VAL A 57 -1.12 37.60 -17.88
N LEU A 58 0.07 37.02 -17.76
CA LEU A 58 1.29 37.70 -17.33
C LEU A 58 2.36 37.44 -18.39
N SER A 59 2.75 38.49 -19.12
CA SER A 59 3.84 38.46 -20.09
C SER A 59 5.13 38.91 -19.39
N ALA A 60 6.20 38.15 -19.53
CA ALA A 60 7.48 38.46 -18.92
C ALA A 60 8.66 38.11 -19.82
N ILE A 61 9.73 38.88 -19.71
CA ILE A 61 10.99 38.69 -20.43
C ILE A 61 12.11 38.37 -19.44
N CYS A 62 12.99 37.44 -19.76
CA CYS A 62 14.18 37.24 -18.95
C CYS A 62 15.21 38.36 -19.19
N LEU A 63 15.65 39.03 -18.12
CA LEU A 63 16.70 40.06 -18.15
C LEU A 63 17.98 39.53 -18.79
N ASP A 64 18.34 38.28 -18.50
CA ASP A 64 19.62 37.69 -18.88
C ASP A 64 19.64 37.11 -20.30
N CYS A 65 18.70 36.24 -20.67
CA CYS A 65 18.66 35.59 -21.99
C CYS A 65 17.70 36.20 -23.03
N HIS A 66 16.88 37.19 -22.65
CA HIS A 66 15.95 37.91 -23.54
C HIS A 66 14.81 37.07 -24.16
N PHE A 67 14.66 35.79 -23.82
CA PHE A 67 13.48 34.99 -24.18
C PHE A 67 12.25 35.48 -23.40
N HIS A 68 11.07 35.27 -23.99
CA HIS A 68 9.78 35.70 -23.43
C HIS A 68 8.97 34.50 -22.97
N PHE A 69 8.41 34.64 -21.77
CA PHE A 69 7.60 33.67 -21.04
C PHE A 69 6.21 34.27 -20.85
N MET A 70 5.17 33.52 -21.21
CA MET A 70 3.79 33.93 -20.99
C MET A 70 3.08 32.93 -20.09
N PHE A 71 2.49 33.44 -19.01
CA PHE A 71 1.71 32.67 -18.05
C PHE A 71 0.25 33.03 -18.22
N ARG A 72 -0.57 32.11 -18.71
CA ARG A 72 -2.02 32.24 -18.75
C ARG A 72 -2.60 31.37 -17.65
N VAL A 73 -3.27 31.96 -16.68
CA VAL A 73 -3.98 31.24 -15.61
C VAL A 73 -5.47 31.46 -15.85
N GLU A 74 -6.23 30.39 -16.02
CA GLU A 74 -7.64 30.42 -16.49
C GLU A 74 -8.50 29.51 -15.61
N TRP A 75 -9.74 29.91 -15.34
CA TRP A 75 -10.67 29.17 -14.47
C TRP A 75 -12.14 29.42 -14.81
N GLU A 76 -13.02 28.48 -14.46
CA GLU A 76 -14.46 28.64 -14.69
C GLU A 76 -15.10 29.55 -13.63
N ARG A 77 -15.81 30.59 -14.09
CA ARG A 77 -16.38 31.63 -13.23
C ARG A 77 -17.59 31.18 -12.40
N GLU A 78 -18.16 30.02 -12.72
CA GLU A 78 -19.33 29.46 -12.00
C GLU A 78 -18.93 28.60 -10.79
N GLN A 79 -17.63 28.36 -10.57
CA GLN A 79 -17.09 27.52 -9.49
C GLN A 79 -16.04 28.24 -8.62
N GLU A 80 -16.02 29.57 -8.63
CA GLU A 80 -14.99 30.36 -7.92
C GLU A 80 -15.01 30.11 -6.39
N ASP A 81 -16.19 29.94 -5.79
CA ASP A 81 -16.39 29.56 -4.37
C ASP A 81 -15.85 28.16 -4.02
N LEU A 82 -15.65 27.29 -5.01
CA LEU A 82 -15.16 25.91 -4.85
C LEU A 82 -13.66 25.76 -5.17
N SER A 83 -13.00 26.85 -5.55
CA SER A 83 -11.58 26.88 -5.87
C SER A 83 -10.68 26.66 -4.64
N CYS A 84 -9.40 26.31 -4.88
CA CYS A 84 -8.44 26.18 -3.78
C CYS A 84 -8.11 27.55 -3.19
N HIS A 85 -8.31 27.74 -1.88
CA HIS A 85 -8.07 29.03 -1.24
C HIS A 85 -7.50 28.90 0.17
N HIS A 86 -6.50 29.71 0.49
CA HIS A 86 -5.70 29.61 1.72
C HIS A 86 -6.53 29.73 3.02
N SER A 87 -7.72 30.35 2.97
CA SER A 87 -8.65 30.37 4.11
C SER A 87 -9.17 28.99 4.54
N GLN A 88 -8.98 27.95 3.72
CA GLN A 88 -9.28 26.55 4.04
C GLN A 88 -8.16 25.86 4.83
N SER A 89 -7.06 26.55 5.18
CA SER A 89 -5.94 25.98 5.93
C SER A 89 -6.27 25.80 7.42
N GLN A 90 -6.89 24.67 7.77
CA GLN A 90 -7.09 24.24 9.14
C GLN A 90 -6.26 22.98 9.44
N TRP A 91 -5.69 22.89 10.64
CA TRP A 91 -5.01 21.67 11.10
C TRP A 91 -5.91 20.89 12.09
N PRO A 92 -6.04 19.56 11.96
CA PRO A 92 -5.59 18.74 10.83
C PRO A 92 -6.44 19.00 9.57
N LEU A 93 -5.82 18.89 8.39
CA LEU A 93 -6.52 19.09 7.12
C LEU A 93 -7.54 17.98 6.85
N GLY A 94 -8.78 18.36 6.55
CA GLY A 94 -9.81 17.46 6.03
C GLY A 94 -9.50 16.96 4.61
N ASP A 95 -10.26 15.97 4.14
CA ASP A 95 -10.07 15.38 2.80
C ASP A 95 -10.78 16.16 1.68
N THR A 96 -11.71 17.03 2.05
CA THR A 96 -12.47 17.94 1.17
C THR A 96 -11.95 19.39 1.23
N GLN A 97 -10.88 19.66 1.97
CA GLN A 97 -10.27 21.00 2.10
C GLN A 97 -9.06 21.13 1.18
N PHE A 98 -9.03 22.17 0.36
CA PHE A 98 -7.98 22.42 -0.63
C PHE A 98 -7.38 23.82 -0.41
N PRO A 99 -6.51 23.99 0.60
CA PRO A 99 -5.97 25.30 0.97
C PRO A 99 -5.07 25.94 -0.09
N TRP A 100 -4.39 25.16 -0.93
CA TRP A 100 -3.60 25.66 -2.05
C TRP A 100 -3.77 24.78 -3.28
N HIS A 101 -3.61 25.37 -4.46
CA HIS A 101 -3.52 24.59 -5.70
C HIS A 101 -2.36 23.59 -5.62
N HIS A 102 -2.51 22.48 -6.33
CA HIS A 102 -1.44 21.52 -6.56
C HIS A 102 -1.39 21.23 -8.06
N LEU A 103 -0.28 21.57 -8.70
CA LEU A 103 -0.15 21.65 -10.15
C LEU A 103 0.44 20.35 -10.70
N ALA A 104 -0.29 19.64 -11.54
CA ALA A 104 0.26 18.58 -12.38
C ALA A 104 0.45 19.09 -13.81
N TRP A 105 1.53 18.66 -14.47
CA TRP A 105 1.65 18.75 -15.92
C TRP A 105 0.63 17.79 -16.54
N ALA A 106 -0.11 18.28 -17.55
CA ALA A 106 -1.16 17.52 -18.24
C ALA A 106 -0.66 17.02 -19.59
N CYS A 107 -0.09 17.92 -20.40
CA CYS A 107 0.50 17.63 -21.70
C CYS A 107 1.33 18.82 -22.23
N SER A 108 2.02 18.59 -23.34
CA SER A 108 2.62 19.61 -24.20
C SER A 108 1.77 19.75 -25.48
N GLU A 109 1.77 20.92 -26.11
CA GLU A 109 1.11 21.17 -27.40
C GLU A 109 1.83 20.44 -28.56
N ASP A 110 1.07 20.01 -29.58
CA ASP A 110 1.63 19.42 -30.81
C ASP A 110 2.62 20.37 -31.50
N GLU A 111 3.81 19.88 -31.88
CA GLU A 111 4.78 20.64 -32.69
C GLU A 111 4.16 21.18 -33.99
N LYS A 112 3.18 20.46 -34.55
CA LYS A 112 2.43 20.85 -35.76
C LYS A 112 1.57 22.10 -35.56
N ARG A 113 1.09 22.37 -34.34
CA ARG A 113 0.35 23.59 -33.98
C ARG A 113 1.31 24.72 -33.66
N ILE A 114 2.35 24.44 -32.87
CA ILE A 114 3.44 25.40 -32.59
C ILE A 114 4.04 25.94 -33.89
N THR A 115 4.30 25.09 -34.89
CA THR A 115 4.83 25.49 -36.20
C THR A 115 3.82 26.18 -37.13
N GLN A 116 2.51 26.02 -36.90
CA GLN A 116 1.46 26.79 -37.59
C GLN A 116 1.26 28.19 -36.98
N GLU A 117 1.41 28.33 -35.66
CA GLU A 117 1.29 29.61 -34.96
C GLU A 117 2.56 30.46 -35.02
N ARG A 118 3.74 29.84 -35.19
CA ARG A 118 5.04 30.50 -35.23
C ARG A 118 5.11 31.55 -36.35
N SER A 119 5.25 32.82 -35.96
CA SER A 119 5.33 33.96 -36.87
C SER A 119 6.53 34.86 -36.53
N LYS A 120 6.80 35.87 -37.36
CA LYS A 120 7.75 36.95 -37.05
C LYS A 120 7.41 37.68 -35.74
N TYR A 121 6.12 37.86 -35.46
CA TYR A 121 5.64 38.58 -34.27
C TYR A 121 5.52 37.67 -33.04
N TYR A 122 5.44 36.36 -33.24
CA TYR A 122 5.32 35.38 -32.17
C TYR A 122 6.16 34.12 -32.49
N PRO A 123 7.48 34.17 -32.22
CA PRO A 123 8.38 33.05 -32.46
C PRO A 123 8.25 32.01 -31.32
N LEU A 124 7.11 31.33 -31.27
CA LEU A 124 6.79 30.30 -30.27
C LEU A 124 7.74 29.09 -30.39
N LEU A 125 8.23 28.61 -29.24
CA LEU A 125 9.08 27.43 -29.12
C LEU A 125 8.34 26.25 -28.49
N ALA A 126 7.60 26.52 -27.42
CA ALA A 126 6.92 25.50 -26.63
C ALA A 126 5.68 26.08 -25.93
N ARG A 127 4.68 25.21 -25.74
CA ARG A 127 3.47 25.47 -24.94
C ARG A 127 3.23 24.24 -24.06
N GLU A 128 3.25 24.44 -22.75
CA GLU A 128 3.01 23.42 -21.73
C GLU A 128 1.73 23.71 -20.97
N PHE A 129 0.95 22.66 -20.68
CA PHE A 129 -0.30 22.76 -19.93
C PHE A 129 -0.15 22.12 -18.55
N PHE A 130 -0.56 22.86 -17.52
CA PHE A 130 -0.64 22.39 -16.14
C PHE A 130 -2.06 22.59 -15.60
N VAL A 131 -2.52 21.70 -14.73
CA VAL A 131 -3.87 21.77 -14.13
C VAL A 131 -3.79 21.60 -12.61
N CYS A 132 -4.73 22.21 -11.90
CA CYS A 132 -4.94 21.94 -10.48
C CYS A 132 -5.50 20.52 -10.29
N THR A 133 -4.95 19.75 -9.36
CA THR A 133 -5.37 18.36 -9.10
C THR A 133 -6.35 18.22 -7.93
N ALA A 134 -6.98 19.31 -7.50
CA ALA A 134 -8.09 19.27 -6.57
C ALA A 134 -9.40 19.15 -7.36
N ALA A 135 -10.19 18.11 -7.10
CA ALA A 135 -11.37 17.75 -7.89
C ALA A 135 -12.37 18.89 -8.20
N PRO A 136 -12.64 19.88 -7.32
CA PRO A 136 -13.55 20.98 -7.62
C PRO A 136 -12.86 22.23 -8.22
N CYS A 137 -11.56 22.18 -8.51
CA CYS A 137 -10.80 23.37 -8.91
C CYS A 137 -10.45 23.37 -10.40
N THR A 138 -11.15 24.19 -11.17
CA THR A 138 -11.01 24.35 -12.63
C THR A 138 -9.81 25.19 -13.08
N VAL A 139 -8.81 25.41 -12.22
CA VAL A 139 -7.64 26.25 -12.54
C VAL A 139 -6.67 25.50 -13.47
N GLN A 140 -6.52 26.04 -14.68
CA GLN A 140 -5.49 25.66 -15.66
C GLN A 140 -4.40 26.75 -15.73
N ILE A 141 -3.17 26.33 -16.00
CA ILE A 141 -2.05 27.21 -16.34
C ILE A 141 -1.46 26.77 -17.68
N THR A 142 -1.43 27.68 -18.64
CA THR A 142 -0.71 27.50 -19.91
C THR A 142 0.58 28.33 -19.84
N LEU A 143 1.72 27.67 -20.02
CA LEU A 143 3.06 28.27 -20.08
C LEU A 143 3.54 28.28 -21.53
N GLU A 144 3.74 29.46 -22.09
CA GLU A 144 4.28 29.64 -23.45
C GLU A 144 5.68 30.24 -23.41
N VAL A 145 6.62 29.68 -24.18
CA VAL A 145 8.02 30.15 -24.27
C VAL A 145 8.35 30.51 -25.72
N SER A 146 8.97 31.66 -25.94
CA SER A 146 9.26 32.20 -27.29
C SER A 146 10.62 32.90 -27.39
N GLU A 147 11.20 32.88 -28.59
CA GLU A 147 12.54 33.42 -28.88
C GLU A 147 12.62 34.96 -28.67
N PRO A 148 13.83 35.52 -28.44
CA PRO A 148 14.05 36.96 -28.53
C PRO A 148 13.67 37.50 -29.93
N ARG A 149 13.07 38.69 -29.98
CA ARG A 149 12.65 39.38 -31.22
C ARG A 149 13.78 40.17 -31.84
N MET A 150 14.77 40.63 -31.06
CA MET A 150 16.01 41.20 -31.57
C MET A 150 17.06 40.10 -31.81
N PRO A 151 17.49 39.85 -33.06
CA PRO A 151 18.52 38.87 -33.33
C PRO A 151 19.89 39.29 -32.79
N SER A 152 20.73 38.28 -32.58
CA SER A 152 22.14 38.34 -32.15
C SER A 152 23.00 39.43 -32.83
N SER A 153 22.68 39.80 -34.07
CA SER A 153 23.35 40.86 -34.85
C SER A 153 23.01 42.28 -34.38
N TRP A 154 21.75 42.56 -34.04
CA TRP A 154 21.31 43.89 -33.61
C TRP A 154 21.93 44.27 -32.27
N VAL A 155 21.93 43.35 -31.30
CA VAL A 155 22.49 43.57 -29.96
C VAL A 155 23.96 43.97 -30.04
N LYS A 156 24.75 43.25 -30.87
CA LYS A 156 26.16 43.58 -31.13
C LYS A 156 26.33 45.01 -31.66
N LEU A 157 25.51 45.43 -32.61
CA LEU A 157 25.59 46.77 -33.22
C LEU A 157 25.14 47.89 -32.29
N LEU A 158 24.17 47.63 -31.40
CA LEU A 158 23.67 48.60 -30.41
C LEU A 158 24.64 48.80 -29.23
N LEU A 159 25.51 47.82 -28.96
CA LEU A 159 26.53 47.85 -27.89
C LEU A 159 27.96 48.08 -28.41
N ASP A 160 28.14 48.28 -29.72
CA ASP A 160 29.43 48.60 -30.34
C ASP A 160 29.82 50.07 -30.10
N HIS A 161 30.18 50.36 -28.84
CA HIS A 161 30.60 51.67 -28.37
C HIS A 161 31.84 52.17 -29.11
N GLU A 162 32.78 51.30 -29.49
CA GLU A 162 33.99 51.68 -30.20
C GLU A 162 33.69 52.22 -31.61
N THR A 163 32.86 51.53 -32.41
CA THR A 163 32.48 52.01 -33.73
C THR A 163 31.57 53.25 -33.64
N ILE A 164 30.72 53.39 -32.61
CA ILE A 164 29.98 54.64 -32.38
C ILE A 164 30.95 55.81 -32.10
N LEU A 165 31.98 55.62 -31.27
CA LEU A 165 33.01 56.64 -31.01
C LEU A 165 33.83 56.97 -32.27
N GLN A 166 34.15 55.99 -33.11
CA GLN A 166 34.83 56.22 -34.39
C GLN A 166 33.95 57.03 -35.36
N GLN A 167 32.66 56.69 -35.47
CA GLN A 167 31.70 57.43 -36.30
C GLN A 167 31.49 58.86 -35.78
N LEU A 168 31.45 59.07 -34.46
CA LEU A 168 31.38 60.41 -33.85
C LEU A 168 32.63 61.25 -34.15
N LYS A 169 33.83 60.65 -34.11
CA LYS A 169 35.09 61.33 -34.45
C LYS A 169 35.12 61.73 -35.93
N ALA A 170 34.82 60.80 -36.84
CA ALA A 170 34.73 61.08 -38.27
C ALA A 170 33.65 62.14 -38.60
N ALA A 171 32.53 62.15 -37.89
CA ALA A 171 31.49 63.18 -38.04
C ALA A 171 31.95 64.57 -37.59
N ARG A 172 32.69 64.66 -36.46
CA ARG A 172 33.32 65.90 -35.99
C ARG A 172 34.43 66.40 -36.93
N GLU A 173 35.19 65.51 -37.56
CA GLU A 173 36.25 65.87 -38.51
C GLU A 173 35.67 66.39 -39.84
N ASN A 174 34.62 65.75 -40.36
CA ASN A 174 34.00 66.13 -41.64
C ASN A 174 33.06 67.35 -41.53
N GLU A 175 32.30 67.49 -40.43
CA GLU A 175 31.35 68.59 -40.22
C GLU A 175 31.52 69.26 -38.83
N PRO A 176 32.67 69.87 -38.51
CA PRO A 176 33.00 70.33 -37.15
C PRO A 176 31.99 71.32 -36.55
N ALA A 177 31.56 72.33 -37.31
CA ALA A 177 30.54 73.30 -36.90
C ALA A 177 29.14 72.67 -36.67
N ARG A 178 28.96 71.41 -37.05
CA ARG A 178 27.70 70.67 -36.90
C ARG A 178 27.69 69.78 -35.66
N TYR A 179 28.84 69.22 -35.26
CA TYR A 179 28.96 68.30 -34.13
C TYR A 179 29.66 68.88 -32.88
N GLU A 180 29.91 70.19 -32.86
CA GLU A 180 30.46 70.95 -31.73
C GLU A 180 29.83 70.63 -30.36
N THR A 181 28.51 70.38 -30.31
CA THR A 181 27.76 70.07 -29.07
C THR A 181 27.55 68.58 -28.80
N ALA A 182 28.17 67.68 -29.57
CA ALA A 182 28.10 66.25 -29.34
C ALA A 182 29.17 65.79 -28.34
N THR A 183 28.80 64.94 -27.38
CA THR A 183 29.70 64.39 -26.36
C THR A 183 29.97 62.90 -26.60
N ASP A 184 31.09 62.39 -26.08
CA ASP A 184 31.49 60.99 -26.27
C ASP A 184 30.51 60.02 -25.58
N ASP A 185 29.75 60.49 -24.59
CA ASP A 185 28.66 59.76 -23.91
C ASP A 185 27.59 59.23 -24.88
N TRP A 186 27.47 59.82 -26.08
CA TRP A 186 26.56 59.35 -27.13
C TRP A 186 26.82 57.87 -27.46
N ALA A 187 28.06 57.38 -27.33
CA ALA A 187 28.42 55.98 -27.56
C ALA A 187 27.61 54.97 -26.73
N TYR A 188 27.15 55.35 -25.54
CA TYR A 188 26.36 54.50 -24.65
C TYR A 188 24.84 54.71 -24.81
N GLN A 189 24.42 55.67 -25.63
CA GLN A 189 23.02 56.09 -25.75
C GLN A 189 22.24 55.41 -26.87
N ALA A 190 22.84 54.52 -27.67
CA ALA A 190 22.15 53.87 -28.79
C ALA A 190 20.90 53.05 -28.37
N PRO A 191 20.93 52.19 -27.32
CA PRO A 191 19.73 51.53 -26.80
C PRO A 191 18.67 52.54 -26.32
N SER A 192 19.08 53.58 -25.58
CA SER A 192 18.16 54.60 -25.04
C SER A 192 17.46 55.41 -26.13
N ASN A 193 18.15 55.70 -27.24
CA ASN A 193 17.54 56.36 -28.40
C ASN A 193 16.59 55.40 -29.15
N LEU A 194 16.91 54.10 -29.26
CA LEU A 194 16.01 53.11 -29.87
C LEU A 194 14.74 52.91 -29.04
N ASN A 195 14.84 52.76 -27.71
CA ASN A 195 13.69 52.74 -26.79
C ASN A 195 12.84 54.03 -26.94
N THR A 196 13.48 55.20 -27.10
CA THR A 196 12.76 56.46 -27.35
C THR A 196 11.98 56.44 -28.68
N TYR A 197 12.57 55.92 -29.76
CA TYR A 197 11.86 55.77 -31.04
C TYR A 197 10.70 54.76 -30.96
N LEU A 198 10.90 53.61 -30.29
CA LEU A 198 9.87 52.59 -30.10
C LEU A 198 8.74 53.09 -29.19
N LYS A 199 9.04 53.83 -28.11
CA LYS A 199 8.04 54.48 -27.26
C LYS A 199 7.20 55.46 -28.08
N ASN A 200 7.86 56.39 -28.79
CA ASN A 200 7.17 57.39 -29.62
C ASN A 200 6.30 56.74 -30.72
N LEU A 201 6.67 55.54 -31.20
CA LEU A 201 5.89 54.76 -32.16
C LEU A 201 4.64 54.11 -31.52
N LEU A 202 4.79 53.51 -30.34
CA LEU A 202 3.69 52.88 -29.59
C LEU A 202 2.65 53.87 -29.07
N GLU A 203 3.04 55.15 -28.94
CA GLU A 203 2.21 56.29 -28.56
C GLU A 203 1.67 57.10 -29.77
N ALA A 204 2.11 56.79 -31.00
CA ALA A 204 1.71 57.52 -32.20
C ALA A 204 0.37 57.02 -32.80
N THR A 205 -0.46 57.96 -33.23
CA THR A 205 -1.57 57.70 -34.16
C THR A 205 -1.08 57.70 -35.61
N PRO A 206 -1.83 57.14 -36.57
CA PRO A 206 -1.46 57.17 -37.99
C PRO A 206 -1.15 58.57 -38.54
N ASP A 207 -1.86 59.61 -38.07
CA ASP A 207 -1.66 61.00 -38.49
C ASP A 207 -0.53 61.75 -37.75
N SER A 208 0.06 61.16 -36.70
CA SER A 208 1.08 61.81 -35.86
C SER A 208 2.46 61.12 -35.90
N ALA A 209 2.59 60.00 -36.60
CA ALA A 209 3.84 59.29 -36.84
C ALA A 209 4.89 60.18 -37.56
N ARG A 210 5.94 60.56 -36.84
CA ARG A 210 7.02 61.44 -37.38
C ARG A 210 8.12 60.61 -38.04
N SER A 211 8.55 61.03 -39.23
CA SER A 211 9.69 60.41 -39.91
C SER A 211 11.03 60.80 -39.28
N ILE A 212 11.98 59.87 -39.32
CA ILE A 212 13.35 60.04 -38.82
C ILE A 212 14.26 60.27 -40.03
N SER A 213 14.69 61.52 -40.27
CA SER A 213 15.67 61.81 -41.32
C SER A 213 17.01 61.14 -41.01
N LYS A 214 17.59 60.46 -42.01
CA LYS A 214 18.93 59.87 -42.00
C LYS A 214 20.00 60.92 -41.66
N ARG A 215 19.78 62.17 -42.06
CA ARG A 215 20.63 63.32 -41.78
C ARG A 215 20.57 63.81 -40.32
N ASN A 216 19.70 63.30 -39.45
CA ASN A 216 19.66 63.70 -38.04
C ASN A 216 20.99 63.38 -37.32
N LYS A 217 21.58 64.38 -36.64
CA LYS A 217 22.91 64.28 -36.00
C LYS A 217 23.08 63.05 -35.09
N ARG A 218 22.08 62.73 -34.25
CA ARG A 218 22.15 61.55 -33.37
C ARG A 218 21.89 60.26 -34.13
N PHE A 219 20.89 60.24 -35.01
CA PHE A 219 20.56 59.03 -35.79
C PHE A 219 21.73 58.56 -36.66
N CYS A 220 22.41 59.50 -37.32
CA CYS A 220 23.56 59.24 -38.20
C CYS A 220 24.74 58.62 -37.45
N VAL A 221 25.07 59.13 -36.24
CA VAL A 221 26.20 58.66 -35.42
C VAL A 221 25.89 57.36 -34.66
N LEU A 222 24.69 57.24 -34.09
CA LEU A 222 24.31 56.09 -33.25
C LEU A 222 23.98 54.84 -34.08
N PHE A 223 23.29 55.04 -35.20
CA PHE A 223 22.81 53.95 -36.04
C PHE A 223 23.56 53.95 -37.37
N GLY A 224 23.35 54.97 -38.21
CA GLY A 224 23.98 55.08 -39.53
C GLY A 224 23.71 53.86 -40.44
N PRO A 225 24.40 53.75 -41.59
CA PRO A 225 24.12 52.72 -42.59
C PRO A 225 24.22 51.27 -42.07
N ARG A 226 25.11 51.00 -41.10
CA ARG A 226 25.25 49.67 -40.45
C ARG A 226 23.95 49.17 -39.83
N CYS A 227 23.16 50.06 -39.24
CA CYS A 227 21.93 49.73 -38.52
C CYS A 227 20.65 49.98 -39.33
N PHE A 228 20.74 50.36 -40.62
CA PHE A 228 19.55 50.60 -41.44
C PHE A 228 18.67 49.34 -41.61
N HIS A 229 19.25 48.14 -41.57
CA HIS A 229 18.47 46.88 -41.61
C HIS A 229 17.54 46.72 -40.40
N ILE A 230 17.98 47.14 -39.20
CA ILE A 230 17.16 47.14 -37.97
C ILE A 230 15.85 47.89 -38.21
N PHE A 231 15.90 49.09 -38.81
CA PHE A 231 14.70 49.89 -39.08
C PHE A 231 13.83 49.30 -40.20
N ARG A 232 14.42 48.62 -41.20
CA ARG A 232 13.65 47.87 -42.23
C ARG A 232 12.91 46.68 -41.63
N GLU A 233 13.58 45.92 -40.76
CA GLU A 233 13.02 44.76 -40.07
C GLU A 233 11.97 45.17 -39.02
N LEU A 234 12.10 46.37 -38.43
CA LEU A 234 11.05 47.04 -37.64
C LEU A 234 9.96 47.73 -38.50
N GLU A 235 9.91 47.47 -39.81
CA GLU A 235 8.86 47.94 -40.74
C GLU A 235 8.70 49.47 -40.85
N PHE A 236 9.79 50.20 -40.60
CA PHE A 236 9.91 51.59 -41.00
C PHE A 236 10.08 51.67 -42.52
N LYS A 237 9.22 52.42 -43.18
CA LYS A 237 9.27 52.66 -44.62
C LYS A 237 10.44 53.59 -44.92
N GLU A 238 11.47 53.03 -45.54
CA GLU A 238 12.65 53.78 -45.96
C GLU A 238 12.36 54.58 -47.24
N VAL A 239 12.55 55.89 -47.14
CA VAL A 239 12.72 56.79 -48.27
C VAL A 239 14.22 57.01 -48.48
N VAL A 240 14.67 56.89 -49.71
CA VAL A 240 16.03 57.24 -50.15
C VAL A 240 15.93 58.53 -50.97
N ASP A 241 16.72 59.54 -50.62
CA ASP A 241 16.82 60.79 -51.38
C ASP A 241 18.29 61.19 -51.50
N MET A 242 18.83 61.18 -52.71
CA MET A 242 20.26 61.34 -52.98
C MET A 242 20.57 62.79 -53.39
N GLN A 243 21.11 63.56 -52.45
CA GLN A 243 21.54 64.95 -52.68
C GLN A 243 23.06 65.04 -52.49
N ASP A 244 23.78 65.61 -53.46
CA ASP A 244 25.25 65.70 -53.51
C ASP A 244 26.02 64.39 -53.20
N GLY A 245 25.41 63.24 -53.48
CA GLY A 245 25.97 61.90 -53.24
C GLY A 245 25.75 61.35 -51.82
N VAL A 246 24.98 62.06 -50.98
CA VAL A 246 24.59 61.65 -49.63
C VAL A 246 23.08 61.33 -49.61
N ASP A 247 22.71 60.27 -48.90
CA ASP A 247 21.31 59.90 -48.68
C ASP A 247 20.69 60.73 -47.54
N GLU A 248 19.99 61.80 -47.92
CA GLU A 248 19.26 62.69 -47.00
C GLU A 248 17.84 62.20 -46.67
N GLY A 249 17.49 60.99 -47.14
CA GLY A 249 16.17 60.37 -46.97
C GLY A 249 15.77 60.11 -45.52
N SER A 250 14.69 59.34 -45.31
CA SER A 250 14.12 59.15 -43.97
C SER A 250 13.51 57.78 -43.75
N PHE A 251 13.51 57.32 -42.51
CA PHE A 251 12.75 56.17 -42.05
C PHE A 251 11.42 56.65 -41.48
N THR A 252 10.31 56.35 -42.15
CA THR A 252 8.96 56.70 -41.71
C THR A 252 8.32 55.49 -41.04
N PRO A 253 8.07 55.50 -39.71
CA PRO A 253 7.48 54.35 -39.04
C PRO A 253 6.06 54.06 -39.54
N THR A 254 5.69 52.78 -39.55
CA THR A 254 4.29 52.36 -39.70
C THR A 254 3.67 52.29 -38.30
N ALA A 255 2.69 53.16 -38.01
CA ALA A 255 2.02 53.18 -36.70
C ALA A 255 1.26 51.87 -36.46
N PRO A 256 1.42 51.22 -35.27
CA PRO A 256 0.65 50.03 -34.94
C PRO A 256 -0.84 50.35 -34.69
N PRO A 257 -1.73 49.36 -34.78
CA PRO A 257 -3.11 49.51 -34.29
C PRO A 257 -3.15 49.80 -32.78
N PRO A 258 -4.28 50.30 -32.26
CA PRO A 258 -4.52 50.39 -30.82
C PRO A 258 -4.51 49.00 -30.14
N ALA A 259 -4.48 49.00 -28.81
CA ALA A 259 -4.61 47.79 -28.00
C ALA A 259 -6.09 47.45 -27.80
N ASP A 260 -6.62 46.60 -28.67
CA ASP A 260 -8.05 46.21 -28.71
C ASP A 260 -8.40 45.01 -27.81
N GLY A 261 -7.40 44.41 -27.14
CA GLY A 261 -7.58 43.24 -26.28
C GLY A 261 -8.26 43.53 -24.91
N PRO A 262 -8.53 42.48 -24.12
CA PRO A 262 -9.21 42.60 -22.82
C PRO A 262 -8.49 43.58 -21.89
N SER A 263 -9.26 44.41 -21.17
CA SER A 263 -8.71 45.48 -20.31
C SER A 263 -7.78 46.48 -21.03
N LYS A 264 -7.84 46.57 -22.37
CA LYS A 264 -6.93 47.32 -23.26
C LYS A 264 -5.50 46.77 -23.31
N SER A 265 -5.31 45.48 -23.09
CA SER A 265 -4.03 44.82 -23.31
C SER A 265 -3.71 44.70 -24.80
N THR A 266 -2.44 44.70 -25.15
CA THR A 266 -1.99 44.33 -26.49
C THR A 266 -2.15 42.83 -26.70
N GLU A 267 -2.88 42.41 -27.75
CA GLU A 267 -3.00 41.00 -28.12
C GLU A 267 -1.70 40.44 -28.70
N VAL A 268 -1.42 39.17 -28.40
CA VAL A 268 -0.24 38.44 -28.90
C VAL A 268 -0.29 38.24 -30.42
N ASN A 269 0.86 37.94 -31.03
CA ASN A 269 1.00 37.74 -32.48
C ASN A 269 0.60 38.96 -33.34
N THR A 270 0.43 40.14 -32.72
CA THR A 270 0.24 41.41 -33.43
C THR A 270 1.57 42.14 -33.63
N TYR A 271 1.64 42.98 -34.67
CA TYR A 271 2.75 43.92 -34.86
C TYR A 271 2.93 44.87 -33.66
N ARG A 272 1.85 45.19 -32.93
CA ARG A 272 1.95 45.96 -31.68
C ARG A 272 2.69 45.17 -30.58
N ALA A 273 2.35 43.88 -30.37
CA ALA A 273 3.05 43.03 -29.41
C ALA A 273 4.55 42.94 -29.73
N TYR A 274 4.88 42.68 -31.00
CA TYR A 274 6.27 42.64 -31.48
C TYR A 274 7.07 43.91 -31.15
N LEU A 275 6.48 45.10 -31.34
CA LEU A 275 7.13 46.37 -30.98
C LEU A 275 7.29 46.54 -29.46
N GLU A 276 6.34 46.06 -28.65
CA GLU A 276 6.42 46.08 -27.18
C GLU A 276 7.44 45.07 -26.64
N ASP A 277 7.59 43.92 -27.28
CA ASP A 277 8.59 42.89 -26.97
C ASP A 277 10.01 43.38 -27.28
N VAL A 278 10.24 43.88 -28.51
CA VAL A 278 11.52 44.49 -28.89
C VAL A 278 11.86 45.64 -27.95
N ARG A 279 10.89 46.49 -27.60
CA ARG A 279 11.12 47.60 -26.67
C ARG A 279 11.50 47.08 -25.28
N SER A 280 10.88 46.00 -24.79
CA SER A 280 11.22 45.35 -23.52
C SER A 280 12.64 44.76 -23.55
N GLU A 281 13.05 44.14 -24.65
CA GLU A 281 14.43 43.67 -24.85
C GLU A 281 15.45 44.82 -24.84
N VAL A 282 15.13 45.95 -25.47
CA VAL A 282 15.98 47.15 -25.43
C VAL A 282 16.03 47.75 -24.01
N GLN A 283 14.92 47.71 -23.26
CA GLN A 283 14.91 48.12 -21.86
C GLN A 283 15.79 47.20 -20.99
N ASN A 284 15.82 45.89 -21.24
CA ASN A 284 16.74 44.96 -20.57
C ASN A 284 18.22 45.26 -20.84
N LEU A 285 18.58 45.67 -22.07
CA LEU A 285 19.94 46.16 -22.36
C LEU A 285 20.26 47.45 -21.57
N ILE A 286 19.29 48.35 -21.41
CA ILE A 286 19.45 49.59 -20.65
C ILE A 286 19.63 49.27 -19.15
N PHE A 287 18.80 48.40 -18.56
CA PHE A 287 18.92 47.98 -17.16
C PHE A 287 20.28 47.33 -16.87
N LYS A 288 20.74 46.40 -17.73
CA LYS A 288 22.09 45.80 -17.65
C LYS A 288 23.23 46.81 -17.72
N SER A 289 23.02 47.97 -18.35
CA SER A 289 24.03 49.04 -18.43
C SER A 289 24.15 49.90 -17.16
N GLY A 290 23.23 49.76 -16.19
CA GLY A 290 23.23 50.52 -14.93
C GLY A 290 22.86 52.01 -15.04
N ASN A 291 22.43 52.47 -16.23
CA ASN A 291 22.21 53.90 -16.52
C ASN A 291 20.80 54.42 -16.16
N THR A 292 20.01 53.71 -15.36
CA THR A 292 18.62 54.07 -15.02
C THR A 292 18.37 54.08 -13.51
N ALA A 293 17.63 55.09 -13.05
CA ALA A 293 17.16 55.19 -11.66
C ALA A 293 15.91 54.34 -11.38
N GLU A 294 15.22 53.87 -12.42
CA GLU A 294 14.09 52.93 -12.32
C GLU A 294 14.61 51.49 -12.30
N SER A 295 14.19 50.71 -11.30
CA SER A 295 14.46 49.27 -11.18
C SER A 295 13.44 48.44 -11.97
N PRO A 296 13.82 47.33 -12.61
CA PRO A 296 12.88 46.45 -13.29
C PRO A 296 11.88 45.79 -12.33
N THR A 297 10.60 45.72 -12.72
CA THR A 297 9.55 45.03 -11.97
C THR A 297 9.62 43.53 -12.22
N PHE A 298 10.05 42.76 -11.23
CA PHE A 298 10.17 41.30 -11.36
C PHE A 298 8.81 40.58 -11.33
N CYS A 299 8.69 39.57 -12.20
CA CYS A 299 7.50 38.75 -12.39
C CYS A 299 7.16 37.87 -11.16
N ILE A 300 8.17 37.47 -10.39
CA ILE A 300 8.09 36.46 -9.33
C ILE A 300 6.98 36.76 -8.31
N ALA A 301 6.90 37.99 -7.80
CA ALA A 301 5.89 38.38 -6.82
C ALA A 301 4.45 38.43 -7.43
N ALA A 302 4.33 38.87 -8.68
CA ALA A 302 3.04 38.85 -9.38
C ALA A 302 2.56 37.42 -9.67
N LEU A 303 3.47 36.52 -10.04
CA LEU A 303 3.18 35.11 -10.31
C LEU A 303 2.75 34.36 -9.04
N HIS A 304 3.41 34.60 -7.90
CA HIS A 304 2.97 34.08 -6.60
C HIS A 304 1.53 34.54 -6.24
N ASN A 305 1.25 35.84 -6.39
CA ASN A 305 -0.08 36.40 -6.19
C ASN A 305 -1.14 35.86 -7.17
N HIS A 306 -0.78 35.62 -8.43
CA HIS A 306 -1.67 35.05 -9.43
C HIS A 306 -2.09 33.61 -9.08
N LEU A 307 -1.18 32.84 -8.46
CA LEU A 307 -1.36 31.44 -8.05
C LEU A 307 -1.71 31.26 -6.56
N GLY A 308 -2.13 32.33 -5.87
CA GLY A 308 -2.64 32.25 -4.49
C GLY A 308 -1.64 31.73 -3.45
N CYS A 309 -0.34 31.92 -3.69
CA CYS A 309 0.74 31.32 -2.90
C CYS A 309 1.78 32.35 -2.44
N ALA A 310 2.63 31.97 -1.49
CA ALA A 310 3.70 32.81 -0.95
C ALA A 310 5.08 32.39 -1.48
N GLU A 311 5.99 33.36 -1.61
CA GLU A 311 7.40 33.12 -1.87
C GLU A 311 8.09 32.57 -0.61
N VAL A 312 8.93 31.54 -0.78
CA VAL A 312 9.66 30.91 0.32
C VAL A 312 11.06 31.54 0.41
N PRO A 313 11.49 32.05 1.58
CA PRO A 313 12.77 32.74 1.69
C PRO A 313 13.97 31.78 1.64
N ARG A 314 15.10 32.25 1.08
CA ARG A 314 16.42 31.56 1.07
C ARG A 314 16.44 30.15 0.46
N VAL A 315 15.48 29.80 -0.40
CA VAL A 315 15.38 28.47 -1.02
C VAL A 315 16.67 28.07 -1.73
N SER A 316 17.26 28.95 -2.55
CA SER A 316 18.47 28.64 -3.32
C SER A 316 19.75 28.47 -2.47
N GLU A 317 19.71 28.80 -1.17
CA GLU A 317 20.79 28.53 -0.21
C GLU A 317 20.60 27.18 0.51
N ASN A 318 19.41 26.58 0.43
CA ASN A 318 19.04 25.40 1.21
C ASN A 318 19.34 24.08 0.46
N ALA A 319 20.30 23.32 0.97
CA ALA A 319 20.74 22.05 0.38
C ALA A 319 19.63 20.98 0.25
N LEU A 320 18.55 21.07 1.04
CA LEU A 320 17.48 20.08 1.04
C LEU A 320 16.60 20.12 -0.22
N VAL A 321 16.52 21.26 -0.93
CA VAL A 321 15.58 21.51 -2.05
C VAL A 321 15.68 20.46 -3.17
N ASN A 322 16.89 20.00 -3.45
CA ASN A 322 17.20 19.10 -4.56
C ASN A 322 17.18 17.61 -4.19
N LEU A 323 16.88 17.26 -2.95
CA LEU A 323 16.75 15.88 -2.48
C LEU A 323 15.44 15.24 -2.99
N GLU A 324 15.48 13.92 -3.25
CA GLU A 324 14.36 13.18 -3.85
C GLU A 324 13.04 13.39 -3.10
N ARG A 325 13.03 13.33 -1.77
CA ARG A 325 11.80 13.50 -0.97
C ARG A 325 11.08 14.82 -1.25
N TYR A 326 11.81 15.93 -1.41
CA TYR A 326 11.22 17.24 -1.70
C TYR A 326 10.75 17.37 -3.16
N LYS A 327 11.43 16.69 -4.10
CA LYS A 327 11.01 16.57 -5.51
C LYS A 327 9.74 15.73 -5.63
N LEU A 328 9.76 14.52 -5.08
CA LEU A 328 8.64 13.57 -5.10
C LEU A 328 7.39 14.13 -4.41
N MET A 329 7.54 14.81 -3.29
CA MET A 329 6.42 15.47 -2.60
C MET A 329 6.02 16.79 -3.25
N GLY A 330 6.80 17.30 -4.22
CA GLY A 330 6.46 18.52 -4.96
C GLY A 330 6.46 19.79 -4.11
N VAL A 331 7.30 19.88 -3.07
CA VAL A 331 7.34 20.98 -2.10
C VAL A 331 8.76 21.51 -1.88
N LEU A 332 8.87 22.67 -1.25
CA LEU A 332 10.13 23.28 -0.83
C LEU A 332 10.35 23.06 0.69
N PRO A 333 11.61 23.01 1.16
CA PRO A 333 11.93 23.05 2.58
C PRO A 333 11.37 24.32 3.24
N THR A 334 11.14 24.27 4.56
CA THR A 334 10.58 25.37 5.37
C THR A 334 9.15 25.82 5.04
N GLN A 335 8.45 25.16 4.10
CA GLN A 335 7.00 25.31 3.95
C GLN A 335 6.25 24.65 5.11
N SER A 336 5.04 25.13 5.42
CA SER A 336 4.28 24.67 6.58
C SER A 336 3.72 23.25 6.39
N LYS A 337 3.43 22.57 7.52
CA LYS A 337 2.89 21.20 7.52
C LYS A 337 1.58 21.05 6.74
N GLU A 338 0.75 22.08 6.70
CA GLU A 338 -0.48 22.11 5.90
C GLU A 338 -0.16 22.03 4.39
N ILE A 339 0.89 22.71 3.92
CA ILE A 339 1.33 22.64 2.51
C ILE A 339 1.88 21.24 2.20
N VAL A 340 2.70 20.68 3.10
CA VAL A 340 3.27 19.32 2.94
C VAL A 340 2.17 18.25 2.92
N VAL A 341 1.16 18.35 3.80
CA VAL A 341 0.04 17.39 3.84
C VAL A 341 -0.93 17.58 2.66
N ASN A 342 -1.20 18.80 2.21
CA ASN A 342 -1.98 19.03 0.98
C ASN A 342 -1.27 18.41 -0.23
N ALA A 343 0.03 18.63 -0.38
CA ALA A 343 0.81 18.03 -1.46
C ALA A 343 0.87 16.49 -1.35
N TYR A 344 1.07 15.94 -0.15
CA TYR A 344 0.98 14.49 0.11
C TYR A 344 -0.34 13.90 -0.37
N LYS A 345 -1.49 14.44 0.11
CA LYS A 345 -2.82 13.95 -0.26
C LYS A 345 -3.07 14.00 -1.77
N ARG A 346 -2.53 14.98 -2.48
CA ARG A 346 -2.69 15.08 -3.94
C ARG A 346 -1.74 14.17 -4.70
N GLN A 347 -0.50 14.02 -4.26
CA GLN A 347 0.44 13.05 -4.84
C GLN A 347 0.00 11.59 -4.58
N TRP A 348 -0.67 11.30 -3.46
CA TRP A 348 -1.24 10.00 -3.11
C TRP A 348 -2.27 9.49 -4.10
N ASP A 349 -3.06 10.40 -4.68
CA ASP A 349 -4.09 10.10 -5.67
C ASP A 349 -3.50 10.01 -7.09
N LEU A 350 -2.50 10.85 -7.39
CA LEU A 350 -1.85 10.91 -8.71
C LEU A 350 -0.81 9.81 -8.95
N LEU A 351 -0.17 9.29 -7.88
CA LEU A 351 0.90 8.30 -7.97
C LEU A 351 0.62 7.05 -7.10
N PRO A 352 -0.46 6.27 -7.35
CA PRO A 352 -0.79 5.09 -6.55
C PRO A 352 0.37 4.07 -6.41
N SER A 353 1.18 3.92 -7.47
CA SER A 353 2.34 3.02 -7.51
C SER A 353 3.53 3.47 -6.68
N ARG A 354 3.61 4.75 -6.27
CA ARG A 354 4.69 5.30 -5.42
C ARG A 354 4.20 5.73 -4.03
N ARG A 355 3.05 5.20 -3.58
CA ARG A 355 2.50 5.50 -2.24
C ARG A 355 3.46 5.19 -1.10
N ARG A 356 4.25 4.11 -1.20
CA ARG A 356 5.31 3.79 -0.25
C ARG A 356 6.34 4.91 -0.16
N ASP A 357 6.93 5.28 -1.30
CA ASP A 357 7.90 6.36 -1.42
C ASP A 357 7.36 7.69 -0.86
N LEU A 358 6.05 7.95 -1.02
CA LEU A 358 5.38 9.14 -0.51
C LEU A 358 5.24 9.12 1.03
N VAL A 359 4.97 7.98 1.66
CA VAL A 359 5.00 7.85 3.14
C VAL A 359 6.43 8.04 3.65
N GLU A 360 7.40 7.36 3.05
CA GLU A 360 8.81 7.43 3.42
C GLU A 360 9.36 8.87 3.24
N ALA A 361 8.95 9.57 2.16
CA ALA A 361 9.26 10.98 1.94
C ALA A 361 8.56 11.92 2.94
N LEU A 362 7.28 11.66 3.29
CA LEU A 362 6.54 12.43 4.29
C LEU A 362 7.21 12.33 5.67
N MET A 363 7.57 11.13 6.12
CA MET A 363 8.32 10.91 7.37
C MET A 363 9.69 11.61 7.34
N ALA A 364 10.42 11.52 6.22
CA ALA A 364 11.72 12.17 6.09
C ALA A 364 11.63 13.72 6.09
N ILE A 365 10.59 14.30 5.50
CA ILE A 365 10.34 15.76 5.56
C ILE A 365 9.89 16.20 6.96
N ALA A 366 9.09 15.40 7.68
CA ALA A 366 8.72 15.68 9.06
C ALA A 366 9.95 15.75 9.99
N ASN A 367 10.86 14.79 9.83
CA ASN A 367 12.15 14.75 10.53
C ASN A 367 13.06 15.94 10.17
N ASP A 368 13.11 16.37 8.90
CA ASP A 368 13.84 17.59 8.51
C ASP A 368 13.24 18.85 9.16
N SER A 369 11.90 18.95 9.22
CA SER A 369 11.23 20.15 9.73
C SER A 369 11.22 20.26 11.26
N ASN A 370 11.39 19.13 11.98
CA ASN A 370 11.25 19.06 13.45
C ASN A 370 9.88 19.62 13.91
N ASP A 371 8.81 19.24 13.22
CA ASP A 371 7.43 19.62 13.55
C ASP A 371 6.70 18.39 14.08
N ASP A 372 6.51 18.32 15.40
CA ASP A 372 5.93 17.15 16.09
C ASP A 372 4.58 16.74 15.51
N LEU A 373 3.73 17.72 15.14
CA LEU A 373 2.40 17.47 14.58
C LEU A 373 2.47 16.88 13.16
N LEU A 374 3.47 17.27 12.36
CA LEU A 374 3.71 16.65 11.06
C LEU A 374 4.27 15.23 11.21
N SER A 375 5.09 15.00 12.24
CA SER A 375 5.64 13.68 12.58
C SER A 375 4.55 12.71 13.04
N ASP A 376 3.67 13.14 13.96
CA ASP A 376 2.49 12.37 14.40
C ASP A 376 1.57 12.03 13.21
N TYR A 377 1.34 12.99 12.30
CA TYR A 377 0.58 12.75 11.09
C TYR A 377 1.27 11.75 10.16
N ALA A 378 2.58 11.87 9.94
CA ALA A 378 3.35 10.95 9.11
C ALA A 378 3.36 9.51 9.65
N ILE A 379 3.53 9.34 10.97
CA ILE A 379 3.44 8.05 11.67
C ILE A 379 2.03 7.46 11.52
N THR A 380 1.00 8.28 11.70
CA THR A 380 -0.41 7.88 11.51
C THR A 380 -0.66 7.43 10.07
N GLN A 381 -0.16 8.18 9.07
CA GLN A 381 -0.28 7.78 7.66
C GLN A 381 0.50 6.51 7.33
N SER A 382 1.67 6.28 7.94
CA SER A 382 2.42 5.02 7.77
C SER A 382 1.66 3.83 8.34
N SER A 383 1.12 3.94 9.55
CA SER A 383 0.30 2.89 10.16
C SER A 383 -1.00 2.64 9.38
N VAL A 384 -1.64 3.70 8.86
CA VAL A 384 -2.78 3.57 7.96
C VAL A 384 -2.37 2.87 6.65
N PHE A 385 -1.26 3.23 6.03
CA PHE A 385 -0.76 2.57 4.80
C PHE A 385 -0.39 1.11 5.03
N GLU A 386 0.25 0.76 6.14
CA GLU A 386 0.56 -0.62 6.52
C GLU A 386 -0.73 -1.43 6.77
N SER A 387 -1.72 -0.86 7.47
CA SER A 387 -3.02 -1.50 7.65
C SER A 387 -3.85 -1.57 6.35
N GLN A 388 -3.63 -0.66 5.40
CA GLN A 388 -4.19 -0.73 4.05
C GLN A 388 -3.47 -1.78 3.21
N LEU A 389 -2.15 -1.95 3.34
CA LEU A 389 -1.40 -3.06 2.72
C LEU A 389 -1.85 -4.42 3.27
N GLN A 390 -2.17 -4.51 4.56
CA GLN A 390 -2.79 -5.71 5.16
C GLN A 390 -4.25 -5.97 4.69
N ARG A 391 -4.87 -5.02 3.97
CA ARG A 391 -6.17 -5.18 3.29
C ARG A 391 -6.03 -5.37 1.78
N HIS A 392 -5.07 -4.69 1.16
CA HIS A 392 -4.70 -4.80 -0.26
C HIS A 392 -3.73 -5.96 -0.56
N SER A 393 -3.31 -6.73 0.45
CA SER A 393 -2.90 -8.12 0.28
C SER A 393 -4.09 -9.04 -0.11
N GLY A 394 -5.28 -8.48 -0.35
CA GLY A 394 -6.38 -9.07 -1.09
C GLY A 394 -6.50 -8.59 -2.55
N ASP A 395 -5.62 -7.72 -3.08
CA ASP A 395 -5.68 -7.24 -4.48
C ASP A 395 -5.07 -8.26 -5.49
N ASP A 396 -4.72 -9.46 -5.01
CA ASP A 396 -4.44 -10.67 -5.80
C ASP A 396 -5.75 -11.42 -6.18
N ASP A 397 -6.91 -10.76 -5.97
CA ASP A 397 -8.25 -11.34 -6.21
C ASP A 397 -8.49 -11.66 -7.69
N ASP A 398 -7.84 -10.97 -8.64
CA ASP A 398 -7.91 -11.35 -10.07
C ASP A 398 -7.34 -12.78 -10.28
N GLY A 399 -6.33 -13.18 -9.48
CA GLY A 399 -5.78 -14.53 -9.46
C GLY A 399 -6.65 -15.55 -8.72
N LEU A 400 -7.32 -15.16 -7.63
CA LEU A 400 -8.20 -16.04 -6.86
C LEU A 400 -9.58 -16.22 -7.50
N VAL A 401 -10.14 -15.16 -8.09
CA VAL A 401 -11.36 -15.19 -8.91
C VAL A 401 -11.10 -15.97 -10.20
N ALA A 402 -9.92 -15.85 -10.82
CA ALA A 402 -9.56 -16.71 -11.95
C ALA A 402 -9.58 -18.21 -11.56
N GLN A 403 -9.00 -18.56 -10.41
CA GLN A 403 -9.04 -19.94 -9.88
C GLN A 403 -10.47 -20.39 -9.52
N ALA A 404 -11.29 -19.51 -8.95
CA ALA A 404 -12.68 -19.82 -8.62
C ALA A 404 -13.56 -20.00 -9.88
N LEU A 405 -13.34 -19.20 -10.92
CA LEU A 405 -13.97 -19.37 -12.23
C LEU A 405 -13.52 -20.69 -12.88
N GLU A 406 -12.23 -20.99 -12.91
CA GLU A 406 -11.68 -22.23 -13.47
C GLU A 406 -12.21 -23.47 -12.73
N TYR A 407 -12.36 -23.39 -11.40
CA TYR A 407 -13.01 -24.42 -10.58
C TYR A 407 -14.46 -24.70 -10.99
N PHE A 408 -15.19 -23.68 -11.45
CA PHE A 408 -16.52 -23.80 -12.07
C PHE A 408 -16.49 -24.06 -13.59
N SER A 409 -15.30 -24.25 -14.18
CA SER A 409 -15.07 -24.41 -15.63
C SER A 409 -15.49 -23.18 -16.47
N LEU A 410 -15.36 -21.98 -15.90
CA LEU A 410 -15.61 -20.68 -16.53
C LEU A 410 -14.29 -19.97 -16.88
N SER A 411 -14.29 -19.18 -17.94
CA SER A 411 -13.11 -18.42 -18.39
C SER A 411 -12.93 -17.11 -17.59
N PRO A 412 -11.72 -16.81 -17.08
CA PRO A 412 -11.35 -15.47 -16.61
C PRO A 412 -11.13 -14.48 -17.77
N PRO A 413 -11.22 -13.15 -17.55
CA PRO A 413 -11.70 -12.49 -16.32
C PRO A 413 -13.22 -12.66 -16.16
N ASN A 414 -13.79 -12.21 -15.04
CA ASN A 414 -15.20 -12.42 -14.73
C ASN A 414 -16.16 -11.58 -15.60
N THR A 415 -16.52 -12.09 -16.78
CA THR A 415 -17.53 -11.51 -17.69
C THR A 415 -18.90 -12.18 -17.60
N HIS A 416 -19.10 -13.08 -16.63
CA HIS A 416 -20.29 -13.93 -16.53
C HIS A 416 -21.36 -13.28 -15.65
N SER A 417 -22.63 -13.35 -16.09
CA SER A 417 -23.76 -12.94 -15.26
C SER A 417 -23.90 -13.84 -14.04
N ALA A 418 -24.41 -13.29 -12.93
CA ALA A 418 -24.61 -14.05 -11.70
C ALA A 418 -25.41 -15.35 -11.96
N ASP A 419 -26.46 -15.28 -12.80
CA ASP A 419 -27.30 -16.44 -13.13
C ASP A 419 -26.53 -17.56 -13.87
N ALA A 420 -25.51 -17.22 -14.68
CA ALA A 420 -24.65 -18.19 -15.35
C ALA A 420 -23.66 -18.86 -14.37
N ILE A 421 -23.08 -18.08 -13.43
CA ILE A 421 -22.22 -18.64 -12.37
C ILE A 421 -23.03 -19.55 -11.44
N LEU A 422 -24.26 -19.17 -11.10
CA LEU A 422 -25.17 -20.01 -10.32
C LEU A 422 -25.53 -21.31 -11.03
N GLN A 423 -25.69 -21.30 -12.37
CA GLN A 423 -25.83 -22.55 -13.13
C GLN A 423 -24.57 -23.42 -13.02
N ALA A 424 -23.39 -22.86 -13.26
CA ALA A 424 -22.12 -23.61 -13.17
C ALA A 424 -21.87 -24.19 -11.76
N PHE A 425 -22.20 -23.43 -10.71
CA PHE A 425 -22.19 -23.89 -9.31
C PHE A 425 -23.14 -25.08 -9.09
N ARG A 426 -24.41 -24.98 -9.52
CA ARG A 426 -25.40 -26.07 -9.40
C ARG A 426 -24.94 -27.34 -10.13
N GLU A 427 -24.41 -27.19 -11.35
CA GLU A 427 -23.88 -28.31 -12.14
C GLU A 427 -22.63 -28.94 -11.51
N LYS A 428 -21.75 -28.14 -10.89
CA LYS A 428 -20.58 -28.61 -10.15
C LYS A 428 -20.98 -29.40 -8.90
N VAL A 429 -21.91 -28.90 -8.08
CA VAL A 429 -22.38 -29.62 -6.87
C VAL A 429 -23.18 -30.88 -7.22
N ALA A 430 -23.95 -30.89 -8.32
CA ALA A 430 -24.67 -32.09 -8.79
C ALA A 430 -23.75 -33.14 -9.46
N ARG A 431 -22.53 -32.76 -9.83
CA ARG A 431 -21.47 -33.64 -10.35
C ARG A 431 -20.61 -34.22 -9.22
N ASP A 432 -20.16 -33.36 -8.31
CA ASP A 432 -19.18 -33.65 -7.25
C ASP A 432 -19.75 -33.29 -5.86
N PRO A 433 -20.72 -34.04 -5.29
CA PRO A 433 -21.47 -33.61 -4.11
C PRO A 433 -20.68 -33.63 -2.79
N PHE A 434 -19.47 -34.20 -2.80
CA PHE A 434 -18.55 -34.17 -1.66
C PHE A 434 -17.86 -32.81 -1.49
N ASP A 435 -17.74 -32.04 -2.58
CA ASP A 435 -17.10 -30.72 -2.64
C ASP A 435 -18.08 -29.56 -2.39
N ALA A 436 -19.28 -29.83 -1.89
CA ALA A 436 -20.35 -28.84 -1.73
C ALA A 436 -20.04 -27.71 -0.72
N SER A 437 -19.08 -27.91 0.18
CA SER A 437 -18.53 -26.86 1.05
C SER A 437 -17.51 -25.99 0.31
N THR A 438 -16.55 -26.62 -0.38
CA THR A 438 -15.56 -25.98 -1.25
C THR A 438 -16.23 -25.11 -2.31
N ALA A 439 -17.27 -25.62 -2.97
CA ALA A 439 -18.03 -24.90 -4.00
C ALA A 439 -18.73 -23.64 -3.45
N ARG A 440 -19.36 -23.71 -2.27
CA ARG A 440 -19.94 -22.51 -1.61
C ARG A 440 -18.86 -21.49 -1.26
N SER A 441 -17.67 -21.93 -0.82
CA SER A 441 -16.54 -21.04 -0.53
C SER A 441 -16.03 -20.31 -1.79
N MET A 442 -15.92 -21.00 -2.93
CA MET A 442 -15.54 -20.38 -4.21
C MET A 442 -16.62 -19.42 -4.72
N LEU A 443 -17.90 -19.74 -4.53
CA LEU A 443 -19.01 -18.85 -4.89
C LEU A 443 -18.99 -17.54 -4.07
N LEU A 444 -18.69 -17.63 -2.76
CA LEU A 444 -18.51 -16.46 -1.90
C LEU A 444 -17.28 -15.63 -2.25
N LEU A 445 -16.24 -16.22 -2.84
CA LEU A 445 -15.06 -15.49 -3.29
C LEU A 445 -15.40 -14.64 -4.52
N ILE A 446 -16.07 -15.23 -5.53
CA ILE A 446 -16.59 -14.49 -6.70
C ILE A 446 -17.62 -13.43 -6.29
N ALA A 447 -18.39 -13.66 -5.23
CA ALA A 447 -19.33 -12.67 -4.70
C ALA A 447 -18.63 -11.44 -4.09
N ARG A 448 -17.43 -11.61 -3.48
CA ARG A 448 -16.72 -10.52 -2.78
C ARG A 448 -15.92 -9.60 -3.70
N SER A 449 -15.50 -10.09 -4.87
CA SER A 449 -14.71 -9.31 -5.84
C SER A 449 -15.55 -8.32 -6.66
N SER A 450 -16.86 -8.59 -6.81
CA SER A 450 -17.78 -7.71 -7.54
C SER A 450 -18.13 -6.44 -6.74
N LYS A 451 -18.34 -5.32 -7.44
CA LYS A 451 -18.77 -4.03 -6.87
C LYS A 451 -20.26 -3.73 -7.09
N ASP A 452 -21.04 -4.70 -7.56
CA ASP A 452 -22.49 -4.60 -7.77
C ASP A 452 -23.23 -5.35 -6.65
N ASP A 453 -23.89 -4.62 -5.75
CA ASP A 453 -24.68 -5.16 -4.63
C ASP A 453 -25.73 -6.20 -5.07
N SER A 454 -26.32 -6.04 -6.27
CA SER A 454 -27.32 -6.96 -6.83
C SER A 454 -26.67 -8.28 -7.25
N TYR A 455 -25.48 -8.21 -7.83
CA TYR A 455 -24.64 -9.35 -8.18
C TYR A 455 -24.15 -10.07 -6.92
N GLN A 456 -23.65 -9.35 -5.92
CA GLN A 456 -23.23 -9.93 -4.64
C GLN A 456 -24.40 -10.66 -3.97
N MET A 457 -25.55 -10.01 -3.82
CA MET A 457 -26.73 -10.56 -3.16
C MET A 457 -27.18 -11.89 -3.79
N LYS A 458 -27.24 -11.98 -5.12
CA LYS A 458 -27.58 -13.23 -5.84
C LYS A 458 -26.64 -14.39 -5.50
N LEU A 459 -25.33 -14.14 -5.48
CA LEU A 459 -24.33 -15.18 -5.23
C LEU A 459 -24.24 -15.58 -3.75
N VAL A 460 -24.40 -14.63 -2.83
CA VAL A 460 -24.42 -14.89 -1.38
C VAL A 460 -25.65 -15.71 -0.97
N LEU A 461 -26.84 -15.42 -1.53
CA LEU A 461 -28.08 -16.16 -1.22
C LEU A 461 -28.03 -17.65 -1.61
N GLU A 462 -27.26 -18.02 -2.63
CA GLU A 462 -27.09 -19.42 -3.07
C GLU A 462 -25.87 -20.12 -2.43
N ALA A 463 -25.01 -19.36 -1.75
CA ALA A 463 -23.93 -19.89 -0.95
C ALA A 463 -24.35 -20.33 0.46
N ASP A 464 -25.61 -20.09 0.85
CA ASP A 464 -26.17 -20.52 2.14
C ASP A 464 -26.10 -22.05 2.32
N PRO A 465 -25.92 -22.59 3.53
CA PRO A 465 -26.13 -24.01 3.80
C PRO A 465 -27.52 -24.50 3.35
N LYS A 466 -28.58 -23.70 3.48
CA LYS A 466 -29.93 -23.99 2.98
C LYS A 466 -29.99 -23.74 1.47
N MET A 467 -30.14 -24.82 0.71
CA MET A 467 -30.16 -24.74 -0.76
C MET A 467 -31.50 -24.21 -1.27
N THR A 468 -31.48 -23.34 -2.29
CA THR A 468 -32.72 -22.90 -2.95
C THR A 468 -33.41 -24.06 -3.68
N LEU A 469 -34.70 -23.92 -3.98
CA LEU A 469 -35.49 -24.95 -4.68
C LEU A 469 -34.89 -25.39 -6.02
N GLU A 470 -34.37 -24.45 -6.84
CA GLU A 470 -33.73 -24.79 -8.12
C GLU A 470 -32.37 -25.48 -7.91
N THR A 471 -31.60 -25.08 -6.89
CA THR A 471 -30.36 -25.78 -6.52
C THR A 471 -30.64 -27.20 -6.02
N CYS A 472 -31.64 -27.40 -5.16
CA CYS A 472 -32.07 -28.73 -4.69
C CYS A 472 -32.49 -29.65 -5.85
N LYS A 473 -33.29 -29.11 -6.77
CA LYS A 473 -33.81 -29.79 -7.97
C LYS A 473 -32.69 -30.29 -8.88
N VAL A 474 -31.63 -29.49 -9.10
CA VAL A 474 -30.46 -29.91 -9.88
C VAL A 474 -29.62 -30.94 -9.13
N VAL A 475 -29.35 -30.74 -7.83
CA VAL A 475 -28.58 -31.67 -6.99
C VAL A 475 -29.24 -33.06 -6.89
N LEU A 476 -30.57 -33.11 -6.70
CA LEU A 476 -31.35 -34.35 -6.66
C LEU A 476 -31.78 -34.86 -8.05
N ARG A 477 -31.37 -34.17 -9.13
CA ARG A 477 -31.64 -34.51 -10.54
C ARG A 477 -33.14 -34.67 -10.88
N LEU A 478 -33.98 -33.91 -10.19
CA LEU A 478 -35.43 -33.90 -10.34
C LEU A 478 -35.85 -33.06 -11.56
N LYS A 479 -36.76 -33.58 -12.40
CA LYS A 479 -37.24 -32.87 -13.60
C LYS A 479 -38.26 -31.76 -13.28
N THR A 480 -39.10 -32.00 -12.29
CA THR A 480 -40.19 -31.13 -11.83
C THR A 480 -40.34 -31.32 -10.32
N LEU A 481 -40.65 -30.24 -9.59
CA LEU A 481 -40.92 -30.31 -8.14
C LEU A 481 -42.39 -30.65 -7.84
N ASP A 482 -43.27 -30.50 -8.83
CA ASP A 482 -44.73 -30.73 -8.79
C ASP A 482 -45.13 -32.22 -8.80
N GLY A 483 -44.19 -33.11 -8.48
CA GLY A 483 -44.40 -34.56 -8.45
C GLY A 483 -44.85 -35.08 -7.08
N PRO A 484 -45.32 -36.34 -6.99
CA PRO A 484 -45.56 -37.00 -5.70
C PRO A 484 -44.29 -36.99 -4.84
N TRP A 485 -44.45 -36.69 -3.55
CA TRP A 485 -43.32 -36.62 -2.61
C TRP A 485 -42.62 -37.99 -2.47
N GLU A 486 -43.36 -39.08 -2.66
CA GLU A 486 -42.86 -40.46 -2.67
C GLU A 486 -41.88 -40.73 -3.83
N ASP A 487 -42.02 -40.02 -4.96
CA ASP A 487 -41.10 -40.14 -6.11
C ASP A 487 -39.80 -39.36 -5.85
N MET A 488 -39.86 -38.20 -5.19
CA MET A 488 -38.67 -37.44 -4.76
C MET A 488 -37.86 -38.20 -3.70
N VAL A 489 -38.53 -38.82 -2.73
CA VAL A 489 -37.90 -39.69 -1.72
C VAL A 489 -37.25 -40.92 -2.39
N ARG A 490 -37.91 -41.53 -3.39
CA ARG A 490 -37.36 -42.68 -4.13
C ARG A 490 -36.10 -42.31 -4.92
N ALA A 491 -36.13 -41.22 -5.68
CA ALA A 491 -34.97 -40.72 -6.42
C ALA A 491 -33.79 -40.40 -5.47
N THR A 492 -34.06 -39.76 -4.33
CA THR A 492 -33.03 -39.48 -3.32
C THR A 492 -32.45 -40.76 -2.73
N LYS A 493 -33.28 -41.78 -2.45
CA LYS A 493 -32.82 -43.08 -1.96
C LYS A 493 -31.97 -43.84 -3.00
N GLU A 494 -32.27 -43.72 -4.29
CA GLU A 494 -31.42 -44.24 -5.36
C GLU A 494 -30.07 -43.52 -5.43
N LEU A 495 -30.01 -42.20 -5.23
CA LEU A 495 -28.75 -41.45 -5.14
C LEU A 495 -27.93 -41.84 -3.88
N LEU A 496 -28.56 -41.95 -2.71
CA LEU A 496 -27.92 -42.32 -1.44
C LEU A 496 -27.28 -43.72 -1.46
N ASN A 497 -27.91 -44.67 -2.15
CA ASN A 497 -27.36 -46.02 -2.35
C ASN A 497 -26.12 -46.04 -3.25
N ASN A 498 -26.01 -45.10 -4.20
CA ASN A 498 -24.90 -45.01 -5.16
C ASN A 498 -23.80 -43.99 -4.76
N ALA A 499 -23.98 -43.26 -3.65
CA ALA A 499 -23.06 -42.21 -3.24
C ALA A 499 -21.76 -42.75 -2.60
N PRO A 500 -20.57 -42.26 -3.03
CA PRO A 500 -19.28 -42.85 -2.65
C PRO A 500 -18.74 -42.43 -1.28
N SER A 501 -19.22 -41.33 -0.70
CA SER A 501 -18.72 -40.77 0.57
C SER A 501 -19.85 -40.41 1.55
N SER A 502 -19.50 -40.08 2.78
CA SER A 502 -20.45 -39.69 3.84
C SER A 502 -21.02 -38.28 3.59
N GLU A 503 -20.17 -37.41 3.08
CA GLU A 503 -20.37 -35.99 2.81
C GLU A 503 -21.28 -35.78 1.60
N ALA A 504 -21.13 -36.62 0.57
CA ALA A 504 -22.05 -36.66 -0.56
C ALA A 504 -23.47 -37.09 -0.13
N LYS A 505 -23.59 -38.02 0.83
CA LYS A 505 -24.89 -38.46 1.37
C LYS A 505 -25.54 -37.39 2.25
N ALA A 506 -24.76 -36.69 3.07
CA ALA A 506 -25.25 -35.52 3.80
C ALA A 506 -25.80 -34.46 2.83
N THR A 507 -25.02 -34.10 1.79
CA THR A 507 -25.43 -33.11 0.77
C THR A 507 -26.75 -33.46 0.07
N TYR A 508 -27.00 -34.74 -0.25
CA TYR A 508 -28.29 -35.18 -0.79
C TYR A 508 -29.44 -35.12 0.23
N LEU A 509 -29.19 -35.43 1.50
CA LEU A 509 -30.20 -35.35 2.56
C LEU A 509 -30.56 -33.89 2.89
N ASP A 510 -29.56 -33.00 2.93
CA ASP A 510 -29.75 -31.58 3.20
C ASP A 510 -30.48 -30.86 2.05
N ALA A 511 -30.29 -31.30 0.80
CA ALA A 511 -31.11 -30.87 -0.33
C ALA A 511 -32.58 -31.31 -0.20
N LEU A 512 -32.84 -32.54 0.26
CA LEU A 512 -34.22 -33.03 0.47
C LEU A 512 -34.90 -32.35 1.68
N ASP A 513 -34.15 -32.06 2.75
CA ASP A 513 -34.60 -31.28 3.91
C ASP A 513 -34.93 -29.84 3.52
N SER A 514 -34.12 -29.22 2.66
CA SER A 514 -34.36 -27.87 2.13
C SER A 514 -35.65 -27.82 1.29
N ILE A 515 -35.95 -28.84 0.48
CA ILE A 515 -37.26 -28.98 -0.18
C ILE A 515 -38.38 -29.15 0.86
N ALA A 516 -38.17 -29.92 1.93
CA ALA A 516 -39.19 -30.15 2.96
C ALA A 516 -39.59 -28.85 3.68
N GLU A 517 -38.61 -27.97 3.95
CA GLU A 517 -38.86 -26.65 4.54
C GLU A 517 -39.53 -25.69 3.55
N HIS A 518 -39.01 -25.58 2.32
CA HIS A 518 -39.59 -24.69 1.30
C HIS A 518 -41.01 -25.10 0.86
N THR A 519 -41.34 -26.40 0.88
CA THR A 519 -42.69 -26.92 0.56
C THR A 519 -43.59 -27.05 1.79
N ALA A 520 -43.07 -26.76 3.00
CA ALA A 520 -43.73 -26.99 4.29
C ALA A 520 -44.33 -28.40 4.45
N SER A 521 -43.70 -29.43 3.86
CA SER A 521 -44.24 -30.78 3.78
C SER A 521 -43.79 -31.65 4.98
N PRO A 522 -44.70 -31.96 5.95
CA PRO A 522 -44.33 -32.78 7.11
C PRO A 522 -43.99 -34.21 6.71
N SER A 523 -44.63 -34.76 5.66
CA SER A 523 -44.34 -36.10 5.13
C SER A 523 -42.92 -36.19 4.56
N LEU A 524 -42.45 -35.15 3.85
CA LEU A 524 -41.09 -35.12 3.33
C LEU A 524 -40.06 -35.00 4.47
N LYS A 525 -40.33 -34.16 5.48
CA LYS A 525 -39.43 -34.00 6.64
C LYS A 525 -39.34 -35.27 7.50
N GLN A 526 -40.45 -36.00 7.66
CA GLN A 526 -40.46 -37.33 8.27
C GLN A 526 -39.61 -38.34 7.47
N ALA A 527 -39.75 -38.37 6.14
CA ALA A 527 -38.95 -39.25 5.28
C ALA A 527 -37.45 -38.91 5.27
N VAL A 528 -37.09 -37.63 5.36
CA VAL A 528 -35.69 -37.19 5.56
C VAL A 528 -35.13 -37.75 6.87
N LEU A 529 -35.89 -37.67 7.97
CA LEU A 529 -35.47 -38.20 9.26
C LEU A 529 -35.30 -39.73 9.23
N GLU A 530 -36.21 -40.45 8.57
CA GLU A 530 -36.11 -41.90 8.37
C GLU A 530 -34.88 -42.28 7.52
N LEU A 531 -34.58 -41.54 6.46
CA LEU A 531 -33.37 -41.74 5.65
C LEU A 531 -32.07 -41.37 6.39
N ARG A 532 -32.03 -40.26 7.15
CA ARG A 532 -30.87 -39.91 8.00
C ARG A 532 -30.56 -41.03 9.00
N ASN A 533 -31.59 -41.68 9.55
CA ASN A 533 -31.44 -42.84 10.43
C ASN A 533 -31.02 -44.12 9.69
N GLU A 534 -31.63 -44.44 8.56
CA GLU A 534 -31.30 -45.64 7.75
C GLU A 534 -29.84 -45.66 7.28
N PHE A 535 -29.28 -44.48 6.95
CA PHE A 535 -27.89 -44.34 6.52
C PHE A 535 -26.89 -43.96 7.63
N ASN A 536 -27.31 -43.90 8.91
CA ASN A 536 -26.50 -43.52 10.08
C ASN A 536 -25.83 -42.13 9.98
N LEU A 537 -26.57 -41.13 9.49
CA LEU A 537 -26.15 -39.72 9.32
C LEU A 537 -26.88 -38.78 10.29
N GLY A 538 -27.19 -39.26 11.50
CA GLY A 538 -27.87 -38.49 12.53
C GLY A 538 -26.95 -37.41 13.14
N ILE A 539 -27.37 -36.15 13.04
CA ILE A 539 -26.75 -35.03 13.76
C ILE A 539 -27.12 -35.16 15.24
N SER A 540 -26.13 -35.12 16.12
CA SER A 540 -26.35 -35.07 17.57
C SER A 540 -26.70 -33.65 18.03
N GLU A 541 -27.91 -33.19 17.71
CA GLU A 541 -28.48 -32.00 18.37
C GLU A 541 -28.85 -32.30 19.83
N SER A 542 -28.90 -31.25 20.64
CA SER A 542 -29.03 -31.35 22.09
C SER A 542 -30.47 -31.47 22.57
N ASP A 543 -30.81 -32.59 23.21
CA ASP A 543 -31.72 -32.56 24.36
C ASP A 543 -31.26 -33.51 25.48
N GLY A 544 -31.56 -33.14 26.72
CA GLY A 544 -30.95 -33.68 27.92
C GLY A 544 -31.75 -34.77 28.61
N THR A 545 -31.82 -35.99 28.05
CA THR A 545 -32.29 -37.17 28.80
C THR A 545 -31.44 -38.42 28.59
N THR A 546 -31.27 -39.21 29.65
CA THR A 546 -30.36 -40.37 29.69
C THR A 546 -30.96 -41.66 29.13
N SER A 547 -30.31 -42.25 28.13
CA SER A 547 -30.10 -43.70 28.04
C SER A 547 -28.86 -43.95 27.19
N GLY A 548 -27.95 -44.82 27.64
CA GLY A 548 -26.63 -44.97 27.01
C GLY A 548 -26.49 -46.25 26.21
N ASP A 549 -25.53 -46.25 25.28
CA ASP A 549 -24.86 -47.48 24.88
C ASP A 549 -23.34 -47.26 24.89
N ALA A 550 -22.63 -48.12 25.63
CA ALA A 550 -21.26 -47.87 26.06
C ALA A 550 -20.25 -48.49 25.09
N ARG A 551 -19.90 -47.75 24.02
CA ARG A 551 -18.63 -48.01 23.31
C ARG A 551 -17.47 -47.84 24.30
N ALA A 552 -16.91 -48.96 24.76
CA ALA A 552 -15.88 -48.99 25.80
C ALA A 552 -14.73 -48.03 25.46
N THR A 553 -14.54 -46.99 26.28
CA THR A 553 -13.50 -46.00 26.05
C THR A 553 -12.14 -46.65 26.17
N ASN A 554 -11.35 -46.58 25.09
CA ASN A 554 -10.00 -47.14 25.08
C ASN A 554 -9.05 -46.25 25.88
N LEU A 555 -9.02 -46.44 27.21
CA LEU A 555 -8.22 -45.64 28.16
C LEU A 555 -6.70 -45.66 27.89
N ASN A 556 -6.22 -46.55 27.01
CA ASN A 556 -4.83 -46.56 26.55
C ASN A 556 -4.50 -45.40 25.60
N LEU A 557 -5.51 -44.79 24.95
CA LEU A 557 -5.33 -43.62 24.10
C LEU A 557 -5.43 -42.32 24.93
N PRO A 558 -4.60 -41.31 24.65
CA PRO A 558 -4.73 -39.96 25.21
C PRO A 558 -6.10 -39.30 24.97
N LEU A 559 -6.32 -38.13 25.58
CA LEU A 559 -7.64 -37.48 25.63
C LEU A 559 -7.74 -36.33 24.61
N GLY A 560 -8.76 -36.39 23.75
CA GLY A 560 -9.02 -35.39 22.70
C GLY A 560 -9.56 -34.06 23.24
N LEU A 561 -9.47 -32.99 22.45
CA LEU A 561 -10.03 -31.68 22.77
C LEU A 561 -11.13 -31.29 21.78
N HIS A 562 -12.36 -31.11 22.26
CA HIS A 562 -13.45 -30.56 21.46
C HIS A 562 -13.16 -29.11 21.09
N ASN A 563 -13.18 -28.80 19.80
CA ASN A 563 -12.93 -27.47 19.25
C ASN A 563 -14.06 -26.47 19.59
N ILE A 564 -13.72 -25.19 19.71
CA ILE A 564 -14.62 -24.11 20.16
C ILE A 564 -14.67 -23.00 19.11
N GLY A 565 -15.26 -23.38 17.96
CA GLY A 565 -15.15 -22.61 16.72
C GLY A 565 -13.74 -22.70 16.15
N ASN A 566 -13.15 -21.58 15.76
CA ASN A 566 -11.83 -21.53 15.14
C ASN A 566 -10.70 -21.58 16.21
N THR A 567 -10.47 -22.75 16.84
CA THR A 567 -9.47 -22.91 17.93
C THR A 567 -8.60 -24.20 17.84
N CYS A 568 -8.55 -24.88 16.69
CA CYS A 568 -7.74 -26.10 16.52
C CYS A 568 -6.22 -25.88 16.69
N TYR A 569 -5.71 -24.67 16.42
CA TYR A 569 -4.34 -24.29 16.71
C TYR A 569 -4.04 -24.35 18.22
N LEU A 570 -4.95 -23.82 19.05
CA LEU A 570 -4.85 -23.83 20.50
C LEU A 570 -4.98 -25.26 21.06
N ASN A 571 -5.88 -26.08 20.52
CA ASN A 571 -6.00 -27.49 20.92
C ASN A 571 -4.70 -28.28 20.64
N SER A 572 -4.16 -28.14 19.44
CA SER A 572 -2.89 -28.77 19.02
C SER A 572 -1.74 -28.37 19.94
N LEU A 573 -1.64 -27.07 20.24
CA LEU A 573 -0.61 -26.51 21.12
C LEU A 573 -0.75 -26.95 22.58
N LEU A 574 -1.97 -26.97 23.13
CA LEU A 574 -2.24 -27.43 24.50
C LEU A 574 -1.92 -28.92 24.68
N GLN A 575 -2.27 -29.76 23.70
CA GLN A 575 -1.93 -31.19 23.72
C GLN A 575 -0.41 -31.41 23.59
N TYR A 576 0.29 -30.64 22.74
CA TYR A 576 1.75 -30.64 22.69
C TYR A 576 2.38 -30.25 24.05
N LEU A 577 2.01 -29.10 24.61
CA LEU A 577 2.56 -28.57 25.87
C LEU A 577 2.35 -29.52 27.06
N PHE A 578 1.25 -30.27 27.08
CA PHE A 578 0.97 -31.29 28.09
C PHE A 578 1.96 -32.47 28.06
N THR A 579 2.67 -32.69 26.96
CA THR A 579 3.71 -33.73 26.86
C THR A 579 5.10 -33.26 27.35
N VAL A 580 5.32 -31.94 27.47
CA VAL A 580 6.60 -31.38 27.94
C VAL A 580 6.62 -31.39 29.47
N LYS A 581 7.52 -32.17 30.06
CA LYS A 581 7.64 -32.37 31.51
C LYS A 581 7.84 -31.05 32.28
N PRO A 582 8.82 -30.17 31.95
CA PRO A 582 8.95 -28.87 32.62
C PRO A 582 7.66 -28.05 32.69
N ILE A 583 6.95 -27.87 31.58
CA ILE A 583 5.70 -27.09 31.54
C ILE A 583 4.58 -27.79 32.32
N ARG A 584 4.40 -29.10 32.15
CA ARG A 584 3.40 -29.86 32.91
C ARG A 584 3.64 -29.81 34.41
N ASP A 585 4.90 -29.93 34.85
CA ASP A 585 5.26 -29.93 36.27
C ASP A 585 5.13 -28.53 36.88
N ILE A 586 5.47 -27.47 36.13
CA ILE A 586 5.22 -26.06 36.48
C ILE A 586 3.71 -25.80 36.64
N VAL A 587 2.90 -26.19 35.66
CA VAL A 587 1.46 -25.91 35.63
C VAL A 587 0.71 -26.72 36.71
N LEU A 588 1.05 -28.00 36.92
CA LEU A 588 0.39 -28.83 37.93
C LEU A 588 0.77 -28.45 39.36
N ASN A 589 1.97 -27.91 39.60
CA ASN A 589 2.48 -27.54 40.93
C ASN A 589 2.67 -26.01 41.08
N TYR A 590 1.87 -25.22 40.35
CA TYR A 590 2.04 -23.77 40.20
C TYR A 590 2.28 -23.00 41.50
N ASP A 591 1.56 -23.34 42.58
CA ASP A 591 1.70 -22.70 43.90
C ASP A 591 3.12 -22.80 44.50
N SER A 592 3.93 -23.77 44.07
CA SER A 592 5.33 -23.92 44.48
C SER A 592 6.29 -23.04 43.68
N PHE A 593 5.90 -22.61 42.48
CA PHE A 593 6.73 -21.83 41.55
C PHE A 593 6.34 -20.34 41.48
N ARG A 594 5.14 -20.00 41.97
CA ARG A 594 4.53 -18.66 41.95
C ARG A 594 5.42 -17.57 42.57
N LEU A 595 5.56 -16.44 41.87
CA LEU A 595 6.25 -15.24 42.37
C LEU A 595 5.63 -14.72 43.68
N GLY A 596 6.41 -14.00 44.50
CA GLY A 596 5.86 -13.15 45.57
C GLY A 596 4.93 -12.09 44.99
N LEU A 597 3.92 -11.65 45.75
CA LEU A 597 2.91 -10.68 45.29
C LEU A 597 3.33 -9.22 45.54
N ASP A 598 4.64 -8.98 45.58
CA ASP A 598 5.22 -7.69 45.93
C ASP A 598 5.37 -6.84 44.66
N ASP A 599 4.59 -5.76 44.55
CA ASP A 599 4.52 -4.95 43.33
C ASP A 599 5.84 -4.20 43.01
N GLU A 600 6.80 -4.22 43.92
CA GLU A 600 8.19 -3.79 43.70
C GLU A 600 8.99 -4.84 42.90
N SER A 601 8.94 -6.11 43.30
CA SER A 601 9.57 -7.23 42.57
C SER A 601 9.00 -7.45 41.15
N ILE A 602 7.79 -6.94 40.88
CA ILE A 602 7.18 -6.94 39.54
C ILE A 602 7.73 -5.79 38.68
N ARG A 603 8.04 -4.63 39.26
CA ARG A 603 8.58 -3.46 38.55
C ARG A 603 10.07 -3.59 38.20
N GLU A 604 10.83 -4.34 38.98
CA GLU A 604 12.25 -4.62 38.70
C GLU A 604 12.46 -5.75 37.66
N ARG A 605 11.39 -6.47 37.27
CA ARG A 605 11.51 -7.67 36.45
C ARG A 605 11.64 -7.35 34.96
N ARG A 606 12.70 -7.88 34.34
CA ARG A 606 12.93 -7.84 32.88
C ARG A 606 12.73 -9.24 32.30
N LEU A 607 11.71 -9.42 31.46
CA LEU A 607 11.39 -10.67 30.78
C LEU A 607 11.93 -10.65 29.34
N GLY A 608 12.81 -11.60 29.01
CA GLY A 608 13.43 -11.75 27.69
C GLY A 608 14.28 -10.56 27.24
N GLY A 609 14.84 -10.64 26.03
CA GLY A 609 15.66 -9.57 25.44
C GLY A 609 14.90 -8.24 25.24
N ASN A 610 13.58 -8.32 25.00
CA ASN A 610 12.74 -7.18 24.60
C ASN A 610 12.15 -6.38 25.77
N LYS A 611 12.50 -6.68 27.03
CA LYS A 611 12.20 -5.83 28.22
C LYS A 611 10.70 -5.48 28.39
N MET A 612 9.78 -6.39 28.06
CA MET A 612 8.34 -6.17 28.23
C MET A 612 7.95 -6.02 29.71
N GLN A 613 6.96 -5.17 29.96
CA GLN A 613 6.36 -4.94 31.29
C GLN A 613 5.22 -5.95 31.55
N MET A 614 5.02 -6.32 32.81
CA MET A 614 4.13 -7.44 33.20
C MET A 614 2.64 -7.09 33.27
N ASP A 615 1.81 -8.07 32.87
CA ASP A 615 0.40 -8.21 33.25
C ASP A 615 0.20 -9.52 34.04
N ARG A 616 -0.74 -9.51 35.01
CA ARG A 616 -1.10 -10.71 35.81
C ARG A 616 -2.21 -11.51 35.08
N GLY A 617 -1.99 -12.80 34.78
CA GLY A 617 -2.95 -13.66 34.07
C GLY A 617 -2.92 -15.14 34.49
N GLU A 618 -4.09 -15.77 34.57
CA GLU A 618 -4.37 -17.03 35.29
C GLU A 618 -3.68 -18.31 34.74
N ALA A 619 -2.58 -18.76 35.36
CA ALA A 619 -2.05 -20.12 35.14
C ALA A 619 -2.96 -21.25 35.69
N VAL A 620 -3.97 -20.90 36.50
CA VAL A 620 -4.82 -21.85 37.24
C VAL A 620 -5.76 -22.63 36.31
N GLU A 621 -6.33 -21.98 35.29
CA GLU A 621 -7.24 -22.64 34.33
C GLU A 621 -6.54 -23.74 33.53
N MET A 622 -5.29 -23.50 33.12
CA MET A 622 -4.45 -24.49 32.42
C MET A 622 -4.17 -25.71 33.32
N ALA A 623 -3.99 -25.49 34.63
CA ALA A 623 -3.83 -26.57 35.61
C ALA A 623 -5.10 -27.40 35.79
N THR A 624 -6.29 -26.78 35.75
CA THR A 624 -7.59 -27.47 35.78
C THR A 624 -7.77 -28.34 34.53
N LEU A 625 -7.43 -27.84 33.33
CA LEU A 625 -7.45 -28.63 32.11
C LEU A 625 -6.45 -29.82 32.18
N PHE A 626 -5.21 -29.58 32.59
CA PHE A 626 -4.17 -30.63 32.69
C PHE A 626 -4.51 -31.71 33.72
N LYS A 627 -5.23 -31.38 34.80
CA LYS A 627 -5.81 -32.37 35.74
C LYS A 627 -6.90 -33.19 35.06
N THR A 628 -7.82 -32.53 34.35
CA THR A 628 -8.94 -33.17 33.62
C THR A 628 -8.46 -34.15 32.54
N LEU A 629 -7.39 -33.79 31.81
CA LEU A 629 -6.74 -34.65 30.80
C LEU A 629 -6.12 -35.93 31.39
N ARG A 630 -5.79 -35.94 32.69
CA ARG A 630 -5.30 -37.14 33.40
C ARG A 630 -6.42 -38.03 33.93
N THR A 631 -7.51 -37.44 34.44
CA THR A 631 -8.50 -38.17 35.26
C THR A 631 -9.82 -38.50 34.57
N SER A 632 -10.10 -37.96 33.38
CA SER A 632 -11.39 -38.20 32.70
C SER A 632 -11.44 -39.50 31.89
N ASP A 633 -12.58 -40.18 32.06
CA ASP A 633 -13.05 -41.41 31.42
C ASP A 633 -13.59 -41.23 29.99
N ARG A 634 -13.84 -39.98 29.56
CA ARG A 634 -14.43 -39.62 28.26
C ARG A 634 -13.40 -39.68 27.12
N THR A 635 -13.84 -39.89 25.88
CA THR A 635 -12.95 -39.86 24.69
C THR A 635 -12.24 -38.51 24.55
N ALA A 636 -13.00 -37.42 24.60
CA ALA A 636 -12.55 -36.04 24.52
C ALA A 636 -13.19 -35.16 25.60
N THR A 637 -12.58 -33.99 25.86
CA THR A 637 -13.07 -32.95 26.77
C THR A 637 -13.06 -31.58 26.09
N ARG A 638 -13.72 -30.57 26.64
CA ARG A 638 -13.77 -29.22 26.07
C ARG A 638 -12.95 -28.25 26.95
N PRO A 639 -12.00 -27.47 26.40
CA PRO A 639 -11.35 -26.38 27.13
C PRO A 639 -12.36 -25.36 27.68
N SER A 640 -12.01 -24.64 28.76
CA SER A 640 -12.87 -23.56 29.24
C SER A 640 -12.83 -22.37 28.27
N GLN A 641 -13.98 -21.69 28.10
CA GLN A 641 -14.02 -20.46 27.28
C GLN A 641 -13.13 -19.38 27.89
N ARG A 642 -13.01 -19.35 29.23
CA ARG A 642 -12.09 -18.49 29.97
C ARG A 642 -10.63 -18.72 29.57
N LEU A 643 -10.16 -19.98 29.51
CA LEU A 643 -8.79 -20.30 29.08
C LEU A 643 -8.54 -19.84 27.63
N ALA A 644 -9.50 -20.05 26.73
CA ALA A 644 -9.40 -19.56 25.36
C ALA A 644 -9.32 -18.02 25.31
N ASN A 645 -10.22 -17.31 26.02
CA ASN A 645 -10.21 -15.86 26.06
C ASN A 645 -8.90 -15.31 26.68
N ALA A 646 -8.44 -15.87 27.79
CA ALA A 646 -7.26 -15.43 28.53
C ALA A 646 -5.92 -15.62 27.79
N VAL A 647 -5.84 -16.58 26.85
CA VAL A 647 -4.67 -16.77 25.98
C VAL A 647 -4.66 -15.80 24.81
N LEU A 648 -5.82 -15.59 24.17
CA LEU A 648 -5.93 -14.93 22.85
C LEU A 648 -6.14 -13.41 22.93
N LEU A 649 -6.59 -12.87 24.06
CA LEU A 649 -6.79 -11.42 24.28
C LEU A 649 -5.62 -10.77 25.02
N SER A 650 -5.16 -9.62 24.55
CA SER A 650 -4.20 -8.78 25.30
C SER A 650 -4.90 -8.13 26.50
N THR A 651 -4.21 -8.02 27.62
CA THR A 651 -4.75 -7.42 28.85
C THR A 651 -5.04 -5.92 28.68
N HIS A 652 -4.27 -5.23 27.83
CA HIS A 652 -4.60 -3.86 27.42
C HIS A 652 -5.95 -3.78 26.69
N THR A 653 -6.28 -4.75 25.83
CA THR A 653 -7.59 -4.83 25.15
C THR A 653 -8.74 -5.08 26.15
N LEU A 654 -8.51 -5.92 27.16
CA LEU A 654 -9.48 -6.18 28.23
C LEU A 654 -9.76 -4.93 29.08
N LEU A 655 -8.73 -4.12 29.35
CA LEU A 655 -8.85 -2.89 30.17
C LEU A 655 -9.31 -1.66 29.37
N SER A 656 -9.02 -1.58 28.07
CA SER A 656 -9.34 -0.42 27.21
C SER A 656 -10.72 -0.49 26.56
N SER A 657 -11.46 -1.57 26.74
CA SER A 657 -12.80 -1.71 26.15
C SER A 657 -13.74 -0.63 26.71
N PRO A 658 -14.35 0.23 25.88
CA PRO A 658 -15.28 1.25 26.37
C PRO A 658 -16.46 0.55 27.05
N LYS A 659 -16.93 1.13 28.17
CA LYS A 659 -18.14 0.63 28.85
C LYS A 659 -19.28 0.55 27.83
N GLN A 660 -19.78 -0.67 27.57
CA GLN A 660 -21.13 -0.77 27.03
C GLN A 660 -22.08 -0.06 28.00
N PRO A 661 -23.07 0.70 27.50
CA PRO A 661 -24.07 1.31 28.37
C PRO A 661 -24.78 0.18 29.12
N SER A 662 -24.70 0.21 30.45
CA SER A 662 -25.42 -0.73 31.30
C SER A 662 -26.91 -0.63 31.03
N GLU A 663 -27.55 -1.73 30.63
CA GLU A 663 -29.01 -1.82 30.64
C GLU A 663 -29.50 -1.57 32.07
N THR A 664 -30.00 -0.38 32.35
CA THR A 664 -30.62 -0.05 33.64
C THR A 664 -32.01 -0.69 33.69
N PRO A 665 -32.26 -1.68 34.57
CA PRO A 665 -33.55 -2.35 34.63
C PRO A 665 -34.59 -1.43 35.30
N THR A 666 -35.46 -0.83 34.49
CA THR A 666 -36.39 0.23 34.95
C THR A 666 -37.86 -0.18 34.83
N ALA A 667 -38.24 -1.25 35.52
CA ALA A 667 -39.63 -1.56 35.87
C ALA A 667 -39.70 -2.41 37.16
N PRO A 668 -40.59 -2.12 38.12
CA PRO A 668 -40.64 -2.82 39.40
C PRO A 668 -41.40 -4.16 39.32
N ASN A 669 -40.85 -5.21 39.92
CA ASN A 669 -41.56 -6.48 40.12
C ASN A 669 -42.58 -6.35 41.28
N PRO A 670 -43.83 -6.81 41.11
CA PRO A 670 -44.78 -6.94 42.22
C PRO A 670 -44.45 -8.13 43.14
N PRO A 671 -44.94 -8.15 44.40
CA PRO A 671 -44.53 -9.13 45.42
C PRO A 671 -45.12 -10.54 45.24
N PRO A 672 -44.44 -11.62 45.71
CA PRO A 672 -44.80 -13.01 45.41
C PRO A 672 -45.55 -13.76 46.54
N LEU A 673 -46.63 -14.48 46.21
CA LEU A 673 -47.26 -15.56 46.99
C LEU A 673 -48.09 -16.47 46.04
N PRO A 674 -48.43 -17.73 46.41
CA PRO A 674 -47.53 -18.84 46.69
C PRO A 674 -47.82 -20.09 45.79
N ALA A 675 -46.93 -21.08 45.77
CA ALA A 675 -46.98 -22.19 44.81
C ALA A 675 -48.07 -23.26 45.06
N ARG A 676 -48.71 -23.76 43.99
CA ARG A 676 -49.29 -25.12 43.84
C ARG A 676 -49.51 -25.48 42.33
N PRO A 677 -49.82 -26.74 41.95
CA PRO A 677 -49.26 -27.34 40.73
C PRO A 677 -50.25 -27.63 39.58
N SER A 678 -49.71 -28.23 38.51
CA SER A 678 -50.29 -28.46 37.19
C SER A 678 -51.66 -29.17 37.12
N PRO A 679 -52.56 -28.74 36.21
CA PRO A 679 -53.71 -29.51 35.76
C PRO A 679 -53.54 -30.04 34.31
N ALA A 680 -54.23 -31.15 34.02
CA ALA A 680 -54.55 -31.63 32.67
C ALA A 680 -56.08 -31.46 32.43
N PRO A 681 -56.72 -31.95 31.34
CA PRO A 681 -57.40 -31.03 30.43
C PRO A 681 -58.96 -31.18 30.42
N PRO A 682 -59.68 -31.09 29.29
CA PRO A 682 -60.66 -30.03 29.06
C PRO A 682 -62.14 -30.47 29.22
N THR A 683 -63.06 -29.51 29.39
CA THR A 683 -64.48 -29.68 28.96
C THR A 683 -65.25 -28.37 28.74
N ASN A 684 -65.84 -28.27 27.54
CA ASN A 684 -67.21 -27.87 27.18
C ASN A 684 -67.99 -26.73 27.89
N SER A 685 -68.86 -26.14 27.05
CA SER A 685 -70.25 -25.65 27.33
C SER A 685 -70.43 -24.38 28.17
N GLN A 686 -71.39 -23.48 27.86
CA GLN A 686 -72.29 -23.35 26.69
C GLN A 686 -72.82 -21.90 26.62
N ASP A 687 -73.28 -21.50 25.42
CA ASP A 687 -74.53 -20.81 25.02
C ASP A 687 -75.21 -19.77 25.98
N ASP A 688 -76.00 -18.77 25.54
CA ASP A 688 -76.62 -18.54 24.22
C ASP A 688 -77.18 -17.09 24.05
N VAL A 689 -77.73 -16.79 22.86
CA VAL A 689 -78.92 -15.94 22.59
C VAL A 689 -78.86 -14.42 22.91
N ASN A 690 -79.23 -13.47 22.03
CA ASN A 690 -79.50 -13.40 20.57
C ASN A 690 -79.57 -11.86 20.20
N MET A 691 -80.32 -11.22 19.27
CA MET A 691 -81.36 -11.55 18.27
C MET A 691 -81.49 -10.42 17.20
N VAL A 692 -81.76 -10.78 15.93
CA VAL A 692 -82.87 -10.29 15.02
C VAL A 692 -83.17 -8.76 14.92
N ASN A 693 -83.40 -8.11 13.76
CA ASN A 693 -83.70 -8.52 12.36
C ASN A 693 -83.15 -7.44 11.38
N VAL A 694 -83.12 -7.55 10.04
CA VAL A 694 -84.24 -7.62 9.04
C VAL A 694 -83.69 -8.14 7.69
N SER A 695 -84.53 -8.76 6.86
CA SER A 695 -84.17 -9.29 5.51
C SER A 695 -85.41 -9.27 4.57
N VAL A 696 -85.36 -9.38 3.23
CA VAL A 696 -84.26 -9.42 2.23
C VAL A 696 -84.81 -9.05 0.83
N GLN A 697 -83.99 -8.61 -0.14
CA GLN A 697 -84.35 -8.67 -1.57
C GLN A 697 -83.12 -8.77 -2.52
N ALA A 698 -83.27 -9.51 -3.62
CA ALA A 698 -82.27 -9.75 -4.70
C ALA A 698 -82.84 -9.20 -6.05
N VAL A 699 -82.23 -9.28 -7.25
CA VAL A 699 -81.23 -10.17 -7.91
C VAL A 699 -80.62 -9.36 -9.11
N SER A 700 -79.51 -9.66 -9.80
CA SER A 700 -78.57 -10.81 -9.85
C SER A 700 -77.14 -10.36 -10.28
N ASP A 701 -76.20 -11.32 -10.33
CA ASP A 701 -75.05 -11.54 -11.26
C ASP A 701 -74.12 -10.38 -11.73
N SER A 702 -72.80 -10.54 -11.83
CA SER A 702 -72.00 -11.78 -11.82
C SER A 702 -70.61 -11.63 -11.17
N LEU A 703 -69.99 -12.79 -10.97
CA LEU A 703 -68.64 -13.16 -10.50
C LEU A 703 -67.50 -12.20 -10.95
N GLU A 704 -66.38 -12.07 -10.23
CA GLU A 704 -65.82 -12.96 -9.20
C GLU A 704 -64.96 -12.23 -8.13
N THR A 705 -64.92 -12.81 -6.92
CA THR A 705 -64.00 -12.63 -5.77
C THR A 705 -62.90 -11.53 -5.83
N GLN A 706 -62.87 -10.54 -4.91
CA GLN A 706 -62.31 -10.67 -3.54
C GLN A 706 -60.94 -11.38 -3.49
N SER A 707 -59.79 -10.75 -3.28
CA SER A 707 -59.46 -9.38 -2.82
C SER A 707 -59.90 -9.03 -1.38
N SER A 708 -59.24 -8.01 -0.81
CA SER A 708 -59.18 -7.61 0.63
C SER A 708 -58.41 -8.59 1.52
N SER A 709 -57.49 -8.17 2.41
CA SER A 709 -57.11 -6.81 2.84
C SER A 709 -55.65 -6.78 3.33
N SER A 710 -54.87 -5.68 3.26
CA SER A 710 -55.02 -4.39 2.54
C SER A 710 -53.80 -3.50 2.85
N THR A 711 -53.40 -2.45 2.12
CA THR A 711 -53.49 -1.97 0.70
C THR A 711 -52.50 -0.77 0.61
N GLN A 712 -51.73 -0.52 -0.46
CA GLN A 712 -52.11 0.22 -1.70
C GLN A 712 -52.34 1.74 -1.42
N THR A 713 -52.14 2.73 -2.33
CA THR A 713 -52.15 2.68 -3.81
C THR A 713 -51.23 3.72 -4.48
N LEU A 714 -50.91 3.40 -5.74
CA LEU A 714 -50.18 4.16 -6.75
C LEU A 714 -50.85 5.48 -7.26
N VAL A 715 -49.97 6.39 -7.71
CA VAL A 715 -50.04 7.52 -8.68
C VAL A 715 -51.35 8.27 -9.05
N ASN A 716 -51.16 9.60 -9.21
CA ASN A 716 -51.68 10.56 -10.22
C ASN A 716 -52.25 11.85 -9.58
N GLN A 717 -52.07 13.07 -10.10
CA GLN A 717 -51.18 13.57 -11.17
C GLN A 717 -51.05 15.12 -11.03
N ASP A 718 -49.89 15.65 -11.44
CA ASP A 718 -49.61 16.94 -12.13
C ASP A 718 -50.14 18.33 -11.66
N ASP A 719 -49.38 19.34 -12.11
CA ASP A 719 -49.74 20.75 -12.38
C ASP A 719 -50.03 21.78 -11.26
N ALA A 720 -48.94 22.49 -10.92
CA ALA A 720 -48.69 23.87 -11.39
C ALA A 720 -48.80 25.06 -10.40
N ARG A 721 -47.99 26.09 -10.75
CA ARG A 721 -47.83 27.44 -10.15
C ARG A 721 -47.01 27.47 -8.85
N SER A 722 -45.89 28.21 -8.73
CA SER A 722 -45.55 29.61 -9.09
C SER A 722 -45.75 30.57 -7.92
N ASP A 723 -44.67 31.30 -7.64
CA ASP A 723 -44.59 32.63 -7.00
C ASP A 723 -44.77 32.79 -5.48
N HIS A 724 -43.60 32.92 -4.84
CA HIS A 724 -43.17 34.09 -4.04
C HIS A 724 -43.80 34.46 -2.67
N SER A 725 -42.91 35.09 -1.90
CA SER A 725 -43.06 35.95 -0.70
C SER A 725 -43.13 35.27 0.68
N TYR A 726 -42.37 35.69 1.71
CA TYR A 726 -42.13 37.05 2.30
C TYR A 726 -43.36 37.56 3.09
N GLU A 727 -43.26 38.22 4.26
CA GLU A 727 -42.09 38.67 5.05
C GLU A 727 -42.47 39.05 6.51
N LYS A 728 -41.47 39.16 7.41
CA LYS A 728 -41.42 40.11 8.56
C LYS A 728 -42.64 40.08 9.54
N VAL A 729 -42.86 41.00 10.49
CA VAL A 729 -42.16 42.21 11.00
C VAL A 729 -42.18 42.17 12.56
N GLU A 730 -41.36 42.88 13.35
CA GLU A 730 -41.39 44.32 13.73
C GLU A 730 -40.20 44.63 14.71
N THR A 731 -39.65 45.83 14.94
CA THR A 731 -39.77 47.19 14.32
C THR A 731 -38.59 48.14 14.76
N VAL A 732 -38.01 48.91 13.80
CA VAL A 732 -37.74 50.40 13.81
C VAL A 732 -36.73 50.93 14.90
N ILE A 733 -35.95 52.03 14.78
CA ILE A 733 -36.08 53.38 14.16
C ILE A 733 -34.74 53.91 13.55
N GLU A 734 -34.80 54.88 12.62
CA GLU A 734 -33.67 55.54 11.90
C GLU A 734 -33.51 57.05 12.22
N GLU A 735 -32.31 57.62 11.96
CA GLU A 735 -31.93 59.02 11.59
C GLU A 735 -30.37 59.11 11.57
N GLU A 736 -29.61 59.93 10.80
CA GLU A 736 -29.71 60.55 9.47
C GLU A 736 -28.28 61.06 9.04
N ALA A 737 -28.12 61.61 7.84
CA ALA A 737 -27.15 62.63 7.41
C ALA A 737 -25.66 62.27 7.09
N SER A 738 -25.42 61.90 5.82
CA SER A 738 -24.54 62.60 4.84
C SER A 738 -23.05 62.97 5.08
N GLN A 739 -22.15 62.26 4.35
CA GLN A 739 -21.00 62.79 3.55
C GLN A 739 -19.71 63.39 4.26
N PRO A 740 -18.56 63.70 3.58
CA PRO A 740 -17.44 62.73 3.43
C PRO A 740 -15.98 63.33 3.55
N PHE A 741 -14.96 62.57 3.05
CA PHE A 741 -13.59 62.97 2.62
C PHE A 741 -12.37 62.98 3.61
N LEU A 742 -11.22 62.53 3.06
CA LEU A 742 -9.78 62.85 3.34
C LEU A 742 -9.01 62.36 4.61
N ALA A 743 -8.15 61.34 4.39
CA ALA A 743 -6.67 61.37 4.37
C ALA A 743 -5.76 61.78 5.59
N ALA A 744 -4.56 61.17 5.57
CA ALA A 744 -3.23 61.68 6.00
C ALA A 744 -2.60 61.28 7.37
N THR A 745 -1.52 60.49 7.28
CA THR A 745 -0.19 60.61 7.95
C THR A 745 -0.02 60.79 9.48
N GLY A 746 0.74 59.87 10.09
CA GLY A 746 2.06 60.22 10.68
C GLY A 746 2.29 60.11 12.20
N GLY A 747 3.53 59.75 12.58
CA GLY A 747 4.10 59.71 13.95
C GLY A 747 4.18 58.29 14.56
N SER A 748 5.32 57.69 14.94
CA SER A 748 6.51 58.07 15.75
C SER A 748 6.24 58.09 17.27
N GLY A 749 7.05 57.48 18.16
CA GLY A 749 8.33 56.74 18.02
C GLY A 749 8.45 55.62 19.09
N ASP A 750 9.51 54.81 19.11
CA ASP A 750 10.85 55.06 19.71
C ASP A 750 10.84 54.94 21.27
N ASP A 751 11.81 54.34 21.98
CA ASP A 751 12.99 53.47 21.67
C ASP A 751 13.55 52.92 23.03
N VAL A 752 14.64 52.12 23.03
CA VAL A 752 15.53 51.73 24.17
C VAL A 752 14.89 50.75 25.22
N SER A 753 15.48 49.70 25.82
CA SER A 753 16.85 49.17 26.09
C SER A 753 17.52 49.71 27.40
N MET A 754 18.55 49.12 28.05
CA MET A 754 19.43 47.97 27.75
C MET A 754 20.14 47.41 29.03
N VAL A 755 20.46 46.08 29.06
CA VAL A 755 21.44 45.32 29.91
C VAL A 755 21.40 45.22 31.47
N GLU A 756 22.09 44.17 31.97
CA GLU A 756 22.71 43.86 33.29
C GLU A 756 21.79 43.51 34.51
N ALA A 757 21.79 42.31 35.15
CA ALA A 757 22.79 41.31 35.63
C ALA A 757 23.21 41.50 37.12
N PRO A 758 23.81 40.54 37.90
CA PRO A 758 24.12 39.10 37.66
C PRO A 758 23.91 38.07 38.85
N LEU A 759 24.07 36.75 38.56
CA LEU A 759 24.67 35.63 39.36
C LEU A 759 24.03 34.88 40.58
N ASP A 760 24.34 33.57 40.61
CA ASP A 760 24.61 32.57 41.68
C ASP A 760 23.57 31.91 42.65
N ASP A 761 23.08 30.72 42.21
CA ASP A 761 23.45 29.35 42.68
C ASP A 761 23.01 28.74 44.06
N LYS A 762 22.82 27.39 44.03
CA LYS A 762 22.76 26.33 45.09
C LYS A 762 21.43 25.87 45.72
N LYS A 763 21.33 24.53 45.80
CA LYS A 763 20.42 23.67 46.62
C LYS A 763 21.12 23.32 47.99
N PRO A 764 20.65 22.41 48.90
CA PRO A 764 19.41 21.58 48.95
C PRO A 764 18.73 21.42 50.36
N ALA A 765 17.69 20.54 50.43
CA ALA A 765 17.26 19.72 51.59
C ALA A 765 16.43 20.42 52.73
N VAL A 766 15.63 19.79 53.63
CA VAL A 766 14.98 18.44 53.83
C VAL A 766 13.98 18.53 55.04
N ASP A 767 13.20 17.47 55.37
CA ASP A 767 12.40 17.23 56.63
C ASP A 767 11.11 18.07 56.88
N MET A 768 10.08 17.69 57.69
CA MET A 768 9.62 16.41 58.33
C MET A 768 8.12 16.50 58.79
N ASP A 769 7.54 15.40 59.29
CA ASP A 769 6.16 15.27 59.83
C ASP A 769 5.85 16.00 61.17
N LEU A 770 4.55 16.16 61.52
CA LEU A 770 3.91 15.57 62.72
C LEU A 770 2.38 15.87 62.88
N ASP A 771 1.75 15.29 63.91
CA ASP A 771 0.32 14.91 63.99
C ASP A 771 -0.46 15.45 65.24
N GLU A 772 -1.76 15.14 65.30
CA GLU A 772 -2.75 15.24 66.40
C GLU A 772 -3.25 16.61 66.93
N SER A 773 -4.57 16.76 67.00
CA SER A 773 -5.30 16.92 68.30
C SER A 773 -6.83 16.87 68.15
N LYS A 774 -7.56 16.74 69.26
CA LYS A 774 -8.94 16.19 69.33
C LYS A 774 -9.98 17.17 69.90
N GLY A 775 -11.24 17.09 69.43
CA GLY A 775 -12.34 16.77 70.36
C GLY A 775 -13.62 17.64 70.46
N THR A 776 -14.76 16.95 70.26
CA THR A 776 -15.98 16.96 71.13
C THR A 776 -17.01 18.14 71.06
N PRO A 777 -18.32 17.92 71.43
CA PRO A 777 -19.45 18.30 70.53
C PRO A 777 -20.78 18.77 71.22
N VAL A 778 -21.90 18.69 70.47
CA VAL A 778 -23.34 18.48 70.88
C VAL A 778 -24.22 19.66 71.35
N SER A 779 -25.27 19.93 70.57
CA SER A 779 -26.71 19.96 70.96
C SER A 779 -27.57 20.02 69.66
N ALA A 780 -28.43 19.06 69.33
CA ALA A 780 -29.71 18.64 69.95
C ALA A 780 -30.89 19.60 69.63
N GLY A 781 -32.05 19.16 69.12
CA GLY A 781 -32.44 17.81 68.66
C GLY A 781 -33.97 17.67 68.43
N GLN A 782 -34.41 16.48 67.98
CA GLN A 782 -35.82 16.06 67.74
C GLN A 782 -36.48 16.65 66.45
N GLU A 783 -37.38 15.96 65.71
CA GLU A 783 -38.06 14.65 65.90
C GLU A 783 -37.87 13.68 64.70
N ASN A 784 -38.08 12.38 64.96
CA ASN A 784 -38.13 11.21 64.06
C ASN A 784 -38.98 10.14 64.81
N PRO A 785 -39.68 9.15 64.19
CA PRO A 785 -39.03 8.07 63.41
C PRO A 785 -39.88 7.38 62.30
N ASP A 786 -39.25 6.41 61.61
CA ASP A 786 -39.76 5.08 61.17
C ASP A 786 -38.87 4.60 59.98
N ILE A 787 -37.76 3.87 60.18
CA ILE A 787 -37.54 2.45 60.58
C ILE A 787 -37.49 1.47 59.39
N ASP A 788 -36.26 1.00 59.11
CA ASP A 788 -35.85 -0.24 58.39
C ASP A 788 -36.38 -0.54 56.96
N MET A 789 -35.69 -1.32 56.11
CA MET A 789 -34.57 -2.26 56.35
C MET A 789 -33.28 -1.91 55.60
N THR A 790 -32.14 -2.33 56.17
CA THR A 790 -30.82 -2.35 55.52
C THR A 790 -30.75 -3.31 54.33
N ASP A 791 -29.98 -2.94 53.30
CA ASP A 791 -29.36 -3.89 52.36
C ASP A 791 -27.83 -3.82 52.50
N VAL A 792 -27.13 -4.92 52.24
CA VAL A 792 -25.73 -5.09 52.69
C VAL A 792 -24.72 -4.61 51.64
N GLU A 793 -23.87 -3.65 52.02
CA GLU A 793 -22.71 -3.25 51.21
C GLU A 793 -21.77 -4.44 50.96
N LYS A 794 -21.61 -4.82 49.69
CA LYS A 794 -20.51 -5.70 49.26
C LYS A 794 -19.21 -4.87 49.25
N PRO A 795 -18.06 -5.45 49.67
CA PRO A 795 -16.78 -4.77 49.58
C PRO A 795 -16.42 -4.45 48.12
N PRO A 796 -15.60 -3.42 47.86
CA PRO A 796 -15.23 -3.01 46.51
C PRO A 796 -14.49 -4.14 45.78
N GLU A 797 -15.01 -4.55 44.62
CA GLU A 797 -14.39 -5.60 43.80
C GLU A 797 -12.93 -5.26 43.46
N THR A 798 -12.03 -6.23 43.67
CA THR A 798 -10.61 -6.09 43.30
C THR A 798 -10.46 -5.95 41.79
N VAL A 799 -9.27 -5.52 41.34
CA VAL A 799 -8.94 -5.52 39.90
C VAL A 799 -9.11 -6.92 39.32
N ASP A 800 -8.71 -7.96 40.08
CA ASP A 800 -8.88 -9.36 39.69
C ASP A 800 -10.36 -9.70 39.45
N GLN A 801 -11.27 -9.30 40.34
CA GLN A 801 -12.71 -9.56 40.19
C GLN A 801 -13.32 -8.85 38.98
N LYS A 802 -12.83 -7.67 38.62
CA LYS A 802 -13.26 -6.96 37.41
C LYS A 802 -12.75 -7.63 36.12
N VAL A 803 -11.51 -8.12 36.13
CA VAL A 803 -10.95 -8.90 35.01
C VAL A 803 -11.63 -10.27 34.88
N LEU A 804 -11.95 -10.94 36.00
CA LEU A 804 -12.74 -12.16 36.05
C LEU A 804 -14.13 -11.98 35.41
N ASN A 805 -14.89 -10.97 35.86
CA ASN A 805 -16.21 -10.67 35.31
C ASN A 805 -16.15 -10.32 33.81
N ALA A 806 -15.12 -9.58 33.37
CA ALA A 806 -14.92 -9.27 31.95
C ALA A 806 -14.64 -10.53 31.10
N LEU A 807 -13.72 -11.39 31.53
CA LEU A 807 -13.35 -12.63 30.82
C LEU A 807 -14.51 -13.62 30.69
N GLU A 808 -15.45 -13.63 31.64
CA GLU A 808 -16.64 -14.48 31.60
C GLU A 808 -17.78 -13.92 30.73
N HIS A 809 -17.90 -12.60 30.59
CA HIS A 809 -19.02 -11.96 29.90
C HIS A 809 -18.70 -11.47 28.47
N GLN A 810 -17.41 -11.38 28.10
CA GLN A 810 -16.99 -10.98 26.76
C GLN A 810 -17.31 -12.07 25.71
N LYS A 811 -18.45 -11.92 25.03
CA LYS A 811 -18.78 -12.64 23.79
C LYS A 811 -17.82 -12.20 22.67
N ARG A 812 -17.40 -13.15 21.81
CA ARG A 812 -16.59 -12.85 20.62
C ARG A 812 -17.32 -11.86 19.69
N SER A 813 -16.78 -10.65 19.53
CA SER A 813 -16.99 -9.80 18.37
C SER A 813 -16.00 -10.20 17.28
N SER A 814 -16.49 -10.60 16.11
CA SER A 814 -15.78 -11.47 15.15
C SER A 814 -15.48 -12.87 15.69
N GLY A 815 -15.88 -13.89 14.92
CA GLY A 815 -15.60 -15.30 15.20
C GLY A 815 -14.80 -15.99 14.09
N THR A 816 -14.36 -15.24 13.08
CA THR A 816 -13.74 -15.75 11.86
C THR A 816 -12.24 -15.97 11.98
N ASP A 817 -11.56 -15.16 12.78
CA ASP A 817 -10.14 -14.89 12.60
C ASP A 817 -9.28 -15.92 13.37
N GLN A 818 -8.26 -16.47 12.71
CA GLN A 818 -7.32 -17.44 13.29
C GLN A 818 -6.00 -16.74 13.64
N GLN A 819 -5.45 -17.03 14.82
CA GLN A 819 -4.13 -16.54 15.25
C GLN A 819 -3.02 -17.55 14.92
N ASP A 820 -1.79 -17.07 14.81
CA ASP A 820 -0.63 -17.91 14.53
C ASP A 820 -0.26 -18.80 15.72
N VAL A 821 0.14 -20.05 15.46
CA VAL A 821 0.67 -20.95 16.50
C VAL A 821 1.90 -20.35 17.19
N GLU A 822 2.76 -19.63 16.44
CA GLU A 822 3.95 -18.96 16.98
C GLU A 822 3.57 -17.88 18.02
N GLU A 823 2.63 -17.01 17.66
CA GLU A 823 2.13 -15.91 18.49
C GLU A 823 1.40 -16.44 19.74
N VAL A 824 0.50 -17.40 19.55
CA VAL A 824 -0.28 -18.02 20.64
C VAL A 824 0.66 -18.77 21.59
N MET A 825 1.71 -19.41 21.08
CA MET A 825 2.74 -20.05 21.90
C MET A 825 3.60 -19.02 22.64
N GLY A 826 3.96 -17.91 22.01
CA GLY A 826 4.58 -16.75 22.66
C GLY A 826 3.72 -16.20 23.81
N SER A 827 2.43 -15.98 23.57
CA SER A 827 1.46 -15.54 24.59
C SER A 827 1.42 -16.48 25.80
N ILE A 828 1.30 -17.80 25.59
CA ILE A 828 1.29 -18.78 26.68
C ILE A 828 2.62 -18.79 27.45
N LEU A 829 3.76 -18.84 26.75
CA LEU A 829 5.07 -18.92 27.40
C LEU A 829 5.39 -17.64 28.18
N ASN A 830 5.19 -16.46 27.59
CA ASN A 830 5.45 -15.17 28.25
C ASN A 830 4.59 -15.00 29.53
N ARG A 831 3.31 -15.39 29.49
CA ARG A 831 2.41 -15.36 30.67
C ARG A 831 2.86 -16.32 31.77
N LEU A 832 3.32 -17.52 31.41
CA LEU A 832 3.88 -18.47 32.38
C LEU A 832 5.18 -17.94 32.99
N GLN A 833 6.10 -17.38 32.19
CA GLN A 833 7.34 -16.77 32.68
C GLN A 833 7.08 -15.64 33.68
N ALA A 834 6.15 -14.73 33.36
CA ALA A 834 5.72 -13.64 34.24
C ALA A 834 5.20 -14.14 35.61
N ALA A 835 4.59 -15.32 35.66
CA ALA A 835 4.00 -15.90 36.86
C ALA A 835 4.99 -16.67 37.78
N ILE A 836 6.15 -17.07 37.25
CA ILE A 836 7.11 -17.99 37.89
C ILE A 836 8.34 -17.25 38.42
N ARG A 837 8.95 -17.73 39.51
CA ARG A 837 10.23 -17.21 40.05
C ARG A 837 11.43 -17.46 39.13
N PRO A 838 12.34 -16.49 38.95
CA PRO A 838 13.62 -16.73 38.27
C PRO A 838 14.50 -17.71 39.06
N THR A 839 15.33 -18.45 38.33
CA THR A 839 16.28 -19.46 38.86
C THR A 839 17.70 -18.90 38.94
N SER A 840 18.09 -18.03 38.00
CA SER A 840 19.29 -17.19 38.08
C SER A 840 19.10 -15.85 37.35
N VAL A 841 20.06 -14.94 37.46
CA VAL A 841 20.09 -13.65 36.76
C VAL A 841 21.50 -13.43 36.23
N ASP A 842 21.62 -13.05 34.96
CA ASP A 842 22.90 -12.69 34.35
C ASP A 842 23.35 -11.29 34.80
N SER A 843 24.59 -11.20 35.25
CA SER A 843 25.25 -9.95 35.67
C SER A 843 25.64 -9.02 34.51
N GLU A 844 25.79 -9.54 33.28
CA GLU A 844 26.19 -8.72 32.12
C GLU A 844 24.98 -8.18 31.34
N THR A 845 24.00 -9.03 30.99
CA THR A 845 22.79 -8.60 30.26
C THR A 845 21.64 -8.13 31.16
N GLY A 846 21.64 -8.50 32.44
CA GLY A 846 20.51 -8.27 33.36
C GLY A 846 19.28 -9.13 33.06
N ILE A 847 19.40 -10.16 32.22
CA ILE A 847 18.33 -11.09 31.88
C ILE A 847 18.14 -12.09 33.03
N GLN A 848 16.89 -12.35 33.39
CA GLN A 848 16.54 -13.39 34.36
C GLN A 848 16.33 -14.72 33.62
N PHE A 849 16.99 -15.79 34.05
CA PHE A 849 16.74 -17.14 33.56
C PHE A 849 15.80 -17.87 34.52
N GLU A 850 14.66 -18.36 34.00
CA GLU A 850 13.85 -19.38 34.66
C GLU A 850 13.78 -20.66 33.83
N LYS A 851 13.22 -21.71 34.44
CA LYS A 851 13.13 -23.05 33.84
C LYS A 851 12.41 -23.12 32.48
N ILE A 852 11.69 -22.07 32.07
CA ILE A 852 11.08 -21.99 30.73
C ILE A 852 12.11 -21.52 29.68
N MET A 853 12.86 -20.45 29.95
CA MET A 853 14.03 -20.08 29.12
C MET A 853 15.00 -21.25 28.99
N GLU A 854 15.35 -21.90 30.10
CA GLU A 854 16.24 -23.09 30.11
C GLU A 854 15.70 -24.29 29.31
N THR A 855 14.39 -24.37 29.05
CA THR A 855 13.77 -25.49 28.32
C THR A 855 13.66 -25.24 26.82
N PHE A 856 13.44 -24.00 26.38
CA PHE A 856 13.04 -23.68 24.99
C PHE A 856 13.85 -22.62 24.25
N PHE A 857 14.53 -21.70 24.93
CA PHE A 857 15.14 -20.56 24.25
C PHE A 857 16.53 -20.91 23.70
N VAL A 858 16.76 -20.60 22.42
CA VAL A 858 18.06 -20.73 21.76
C VAL A 858 18.80 -19.39 21.82
N THR A 859 20.10 -19.43 22.09
CA THR A 859 20.94 -18.22 22.00
C THR A 859 21.67 -18.23 20.67
N THR A 860 21.37 -17.24 19.83
CA THR A 860 21.97 -17.06 18.50
C THR A 860 22.94 -15.87 18.52
N VAL A 861 23.91 -15.88 17.60
CA VAL A 861 24.87 -14.80 17.41
C VAL A 861 24.89 -14.40 15.95
N ASN A 862 24.57 -13.14 15.68
CA ASN A 862 24.56 -12.54 14.35
C ASN A 862 25.90 -11.84 14.10
N TYR A 863 26.73 -12.45 13.26
CA TYR A 863 28.03 -11.92 12.88
C TYR A 863 27.88 -11.05 11.63
N THR A 864 28.31 -9.79 11.72
CA THR A 864 28.21 -8.78 10.66
C THR A 864 29.57 -8.14 10.39
N LYS A 865 29.91 -7.97 9.11
CA LYS A 865 31.20 -7.42 8.68
C LYS A 865 31.07 -6.66 7.35
N LYS A 866 31.61 -5.44 7.31
CA LYS A 866 31.78 -4.68 6.06
C LYS A 866 33.05 -5.14 5.35
N PHE A 867 33.12 -5.02 4.03
CA PHE A 867 34.33 -5.39 3.26
C PHE A 867 35.59 -4.60 3.67
N ASP A 868 35.44 -3.38 4.20
CA ASP A 868 36.55 -2.52 4.63
C ASP A 868 37.03 -2.81 6.09
N GLU A 869 36.26 -3.58 6.87
CA GLU A 869 36.58 -3.94 8.26
C GLU A 869 37.25 -5.33 8.30
N GLN A 870 38.20 -5.57 9.21
CA GLN A 870 38.87 -6.90 9.32
C GLN A 870 38.21 -7.85 10.32
N GLU A 871 37.58 -7.32 11.37
CA GLU A 871 36.90 -8.11 12.41
C GLU A 871 35.40 -8.23 12.12
N TYR A 872 34.70 -9.10 12.84
CA TYR A 872 33.23 -9.21 12.78
C TYR A 872 32.63 -8.52 14.02
N GLN A 873 31.69 -7.62 13.78
CA GLN A 873 30.77 -7.14 14.81
C GLN A 873 29.79 -8.28 15.13
N HIS A 874 29.41 -8.46 16.38
CA HIS A 874 28.52 -9.55 16.79
C HIS A 874 27.42 -9.06 17.74
N GLU A 875 26.20 -9.50 17.47
CA GLU A 875 25.02 -9.25 18.30
C GLU A 875 24.45 -10.58 18.81
N ILE A 876 23.97 -10.62 20.05
CA ILE A 876 23.46 -11.84 20.70
C ILE A 876 21.93 -11.73 20.83
N SER A 877 21.22 -12.68 20.23
CA SER A 877 19.76 -12.79 20.25
C SER A 877 19.30 -14.03 21.03
N PHE A 878 18.09 -13.95 21.60
CA PHE A 878 17.46 -15.01 22.40
C PHE A 878 16.11 -15.37 21.78
N ASP A 879 16.08 -16.42 20.98
CA ASP A 879 14.94 -16.75 20.14
C ASP A 879 14.12 -17.90 20.74
N ARG A 880 12.79 -17.87 20.52
CA ARG A 880 11.86 -18.94 20.94
C ARG A 880 11.84 -20.11 19.96
N SER A 881 12.19 -19.89 18.70
CA SER A 881 12.30 -20.92 17.67
C SER A 881 13.28 -20.49 16.57
N ILE A 882 13.83 -21.46 15.83
CA ILE A 882 14.69 -21.21 14.67
C ILE A 882 13.83 -21.21 13.40
N THR A 883 13.93 -20.16 12.59
CA THR A 883 13.24 -20.11 11.29
C THR A 883 13.97 -20.95 10.24
N ALA A 884 13.21 -21.75 9.49
CA ALA A 884 13.66 -22.50 8.33
C ALA A 884 12.84 -22.09 7.08
N PHE A 885 13.51 -21.79 5.97
CA PHE A 885 12.89 -21.26 4.77
C PHE A 885 12.81 -22.33 3.65
N PRO A 886 11.61 -22.78 3.24
CA PRO A 886 11.46 -23.75 2.15
C PRO A 886 11.97 -23.17 0.81
N ALA A 887 12.35 -24.06 -0.11
CA ALA A 887 12.80 -23.67 -1.45
C ALA A 887 11.68 -22.99 -2.27
N THR A 888 12.06 -22.15 -3.23
CA THR A 888 11.13 -21.52 -4.19
C THR A 888 10.50 -22.55 -5.13
N GLU A 889 11.28 -23.53 -5.56
CA GLU A 889 10.85 -24.62 -6.46
C GLU A 889 11.30 -25.98 -5.91
N GLY A 890 10.41 -26.97 -5.98
CA GLY A 890 10.70 -28.36 -5.66
C GLY A 890 10.86 -28.68 -4.16
N PRO A 891 11.01 -29.96 -3.81
CA PRO A 891 11.26 -30.39 -2.44
C PRO A 891 12.69 -30.05 -2.01
N CYS A 892 12.87 -29.67 -0.73
CA CYS A 892 14.19 -29.42 -0.14
C CYS A 892 14.34 -30.15 1.20
N SER A 893 15.57 -30.36 1.69
CA SER A 893 15.79 -30.89 3.03
C SER A 893 15.65 -29.80 4.10
N LEU A 894 15.35 -30.21 5.34
CA LEU A 894 15.37 -29.28 6.47
C LEU A 894 16.74 -28.60 6.65
N TYR A 895 17.84 -29.27 6.27
CA TYR A 895 19.18 -28.66 6.32
C TYR A 895 19.35 -27.53 5.29
N ASP A 896 18.80 -27.66 4.08
CA ASP A 896 18.81 -26.58 3.08
C ASP A 896 17.94 -25.40 3.54
N ALA A 897 16.82 -25.70 4.21
CA ALA A 897 15.90 -24.70 4.72
C ALA A 897 16.46 -23.92 5.92
N LEU A 898 17.23 -24.58 6.80
CA LEU A 898 18.00 -23.95 7.87
C LEU A 898 19.24 -23.22 7.35
N GLY A 899 19.90 -23.73 6.31
CA GLY A 899 21.06 -23.10 5.67
C GLY A 899 20.78 -21.68 5.21
N ARG A 900 19.61 -21.43 4.60
CA ARG A 900 19.16 -20.07 4.21
C ARG A 900 19.16 -19.04 5.35
N ASN A 901 19.13 -19.47 6.61
CA ASN A 901 19.18 -18.62 7.80
C ASN A 901 20.61 -18.53 8.39
N PHE A 902 21.38 -19.63 8.42
CA PHE A 902 22.69 -19.69 9.08
C PHE A 902 23.92 -19.56 8.16
N ASP A 903 23.75 -19.67 6.84
CA ASP A 903 24.84 -19.58 5.88
C ASP A 903 25.20 -18.13 5.55
N GLN A 904 26.41 -17.93 5.02
CA GLN A 904 26.95 -16.60 4.75
C GLN A 904 26.19 -15.90 3.62
N GLN A 905 25.50 -14.81 3.96
CA GLN A 905 24.87 -13.91 3.01
C GLN A 905 25.81 -12.73 2.71
N ILE A 906 25.87 -12.34 1.44
CA ILE A 906 26.57 -11.15 0.95
C ILE A 906 25.52 -10.22 0.37
N LEU A 907 25.43 -9.00 0.90
CA LEU A 907 24.59 -7.93 0.39
C LEU A 907 25.46 -7.00 -0.47
N GLU A 908 25.31 -7.12 -1.79
CA GLU A 908 26.13 -6.38 -2.76
C GLU A 908 25.92 -4.87 -2.64
N ASP A 909 24.66 -4.43 -2.55
CA ASP A 909 24.26 -3.01 -2.45
C ASP A 909 24.86 -2.29 -1.23
N SER A 910 24.94 -2.98 -0.10
CA SER A 910 25.39 -2.41 1.19
C SER A 910 26.82 -2.80 1.57
N LYS A 911 27.53 -3.56 0.73
CA LYS A 911 28.92 -4.01 0.95
C LYS A 911 29.11 -4.71 2.30
N LEU A 912 28.14 -5.54 2.67
CA LEU A 912 28.02 -6.16 3.98
C LEU A 912 27.91 -7.68 3.84
N SER A 913 28.69 -8.43 4.62
CA SER A 913 28.51 -9.86 4.80
C SER A 913 27.99 -10.17 6.20
N ARG A 914 27.02 -11.08 6.28
CA ARG A 914 26.42 -11.53 7.54
C ARG A 914 26.24 -13.04 7.57
N TYR A 915 26.32 -13.64 8.75
CA TYR A 915 25.85 -15.00 9.02
C TYR A 915 25.40 -15.13 10.47
N THR A 916 24.58 -16.13 10.76
CA THR A 916 24.13 -16.45 12.13
C THR A 916 24.76 -17.76 12.60
N ALA A 917 25.08 -17.87 13.89
CA ALA A 917 25.53 -19.11 14.52
C ALA A 917 24.80 -19.36 15.85
N ILE A 918 24.73 -20.62 16.28
CA ILE A 918 24.06 -21.01 17.52
C ILE A 918 25.09 -21.12 18.65
N LYS A 919 24.95 -20.29 19.69
CA LYS A 919 25.86 -20.25 20.84
C LYS A 919 25.47 -21.24 21.93
N THR A 920 24.17 -21.37 22.20
CA THR A 920 23.62 -22.40 23.13
C THR A 920 22.30 -22.94 22.59
N LEU A 921 22.08 -24.24 22.81
CA LEU A 921 20.88 -24.96 22.38
C LEU A 921 19.98 -25.34 23.57
N PRO A 922 18.65 -25.19 23.45
CA PRO A 922 17.69 -25.62 24.46
C PRO A 922 17.46 -27.14 24.40
N PRO A 923 17.12 -27.82 25.52
CA PRO A 923 16.80 -29.25 25.52
C PRO A 923 15.58 -29.60 24.65
N VAL A 924 14.62 -28.69 24.50
CA VAL A 924 13.51 -28.80 23.54
C VAL A 924 13.65 -27.65 22.54
N LEU A 925 13.96 -27.99 21.29
CA LEU A 925 14.19 -27.02 20.22
C LEU A 925 12.96 -26.90 19.31
N HIS A 926 12.55 -25.66 19.05
CA HIS A 926 11.50 -25.35 18.09
C HIS A 926 12.08 -24.86 16.76
N ILE A 927 11.49 -25.35 15.66
CA ILE A 927 11.83 -24.92 14.30
C ILE A 927 10.54 -24.54 13.57
N LEU A 928 10.44 -23.28 13.16
CA LEU A 928 9.33 -22.73 12.39
C LEU A 928 9.63 -22.84 10.89
N ILE A 929 8.76 -23.50 10.12
CA ILE A 929 8.87 -23.51 8.66
C ILE A 929 8.10 -22.31 8.11
N GLN A 930 8.82 -21.23 7.77
CA GLN A 930 8.19 -19.99 7.32
C GLN A 930 7.70 -20.13 5.87
N ARG A 931 6.40 -20.41 5.72
CA ARG A 931 5.76 -20.64 4.41
C ARG A 931 5.15 -19.39 3.78
N SER A 932 5.05 -18.27 4.49
CA SER A 932 4.63 -16.98 3.93
C SER A 932 5.73 -16.40 3.03
N GLN A 933 5.38 -16.05 1.80
CA GLN A 933 6.23 -15.25 0.91
C GLN A 933 5.77 -13.78 0.92
N SER A 934 6.63 -12.86 0.46
CA SER A 934 6.30 -11.42 0.35
C SER A 934 5.13 -11.12 -0.59
N MET A 935 4.80 -12.04 -1.51
CA MET A 935 3.67 -11.97 -2.44
C MET A 935 2.36 -12.54 -1.85
N GLY A 936 2.21 -12.60 -0.52
CA GLY A 936 1.01 -13.13 0.16
C GLY A 936 0.74 -14.63 -0.02
N ASN A 937 1.47 -15.31 -0.90
CA ASN A 937 1.23 -16.70 -1.28
C ASN A 937 1.94 -17.70 -0.33
N LYS A 938 1.27 -18.83 -0.03
CA LYS A 938 1.77 -19.88 0.87
C LYS A 938 2.65 -20.87 0.10
N ASN A 939 3.93 -20.94 0.47
CA ASN A 939 4.89 -21.89 -0.08
C ASN A 939 4.54 -23.33 0.35
N GLY A 940 3.82 -24.03 -0.52
CA GLY A 940 3.41 -25.42 -0.37
C GLY A 940 4.50 -26.46 -0.64
N ASN A 941 5.73 -26.06 -1.00
CA ASN A 941 6.79 -27.01 -1.34
C ASN A 941 7.11 -27.95 -0.16
N PRO A 942 7.28 -29.27 -0.39
CA PRO A 942 7.62 -30.20 0.69
C PRO A 942 9.00 -29.92 1.28
N VAL A 943 9.10 -30.08 2.61
CA VAL A 943 10.38 -30.04 3.32
C VAL A 943 10.61 -31.42 3.89
N VAL A 944 11.74 -32.06 3.55
CA VAL A 944 12.09 -33.39 4.04
C VAL A 944 12.59 -33.26 5.48
N ILE A 945 11.79 -33.79 6.41
CA ILE A 945 12.00 -33.67 7.85
C ILE A 945 12.72 -34.93 8.35
N PRO A 946 13.97 -34.82 8.86
CA PRO A 946 14.69 -35.96 9.40
C PRO A 946 14.18 -36.35 10.80
N GLU A 947 14.16 -37.66 11.08
CA GLU A 947 13.83 -38.21 12.41
C GLU A 947 14.84 -37.78 13.49
N THR A 948 16.11 -37.66 13.10
CA THR A 948 17.20 -37.13 13.92
C THR A 948 17.91 -36.00 13.17
N LEU A 949 17.92 -34.81 13.78
CA LEU A 949 18.59 -33.60 13.30
C LEU A 949 19.95 -33.47 13.99
N TYR A 950 20.99 -33.09 13.25
CA TYR A 950 22.34 -32.84 13.77
C TYR A 950 22.71 -31.36 13.61
N LEU A 951 22.96 -30.67 14.72
CA LEU A 951 23.07 -29.20 14.74
C LEU A 951 24.51 -28.68 14.75
N ASP A 952 25.49 -29.59 14.86
CA ASP A 952 26.94 -29.35 14.82
C ASP A 952 27.38 -28.23 13.86
N ARG A 953 26.88 -28.27 12.61
CA ARG A 953 27.26 -27.36 11.51
C ARG A 953 26.85 -25.90 11.70
N TYR A 954 25.82 -25.66 12.51
CA TYR A 954 25.27 -24.33 12.75
C TYR A 954 25.81 -23.68 14.04
N MET A 955 26.50 -24.45 14.88
CA MET A 955 27.08 -23.96 16.13
C MET A 955 28.09 -22.84 15.91
N ASP A 956 28.21 -21.99 16.92
CA ASP A 956 29.25 -20.98 17.03
C ASP A 956 30.63 -21.62 17.24
N ALA A 957 31.65 -21.03 16.63
CA ALA A 957 33.03 -21.51 16.64
C ALA A 957 34.01 -20.34 16.46
N PRO A 958 35.05 -20.21 17.30
CA PRO A 958 36.06 -19.16 17.17
C PRO A 958 36.65 -19.09 15.76
N HIS A 959 36.83 -17.88 15.22
CA HIS A 959 37.18 -17.68 13.80
C HIS A 959 38.59 -18.20 13.43
N ASP A 960 39.45 -18.43 14.41
CA ASP A 960 40.76 -19.07 14.26
C ASP A 960 40.69 -20.61 14.28
N SER A 961 39.57 -21.20 14.73
CA SER A 961 39.40 -22.64 14.91
C SER A 961 39.48 -23.43 13.59
N PRO A 962 39.81 -24.74 13.63
CA PRO A 962 39.67 -25.60 12.45
C PRO A 962 38.21 -25.77 12.03
N THR A 963 37.26 -25.77 12.97
CA THR A 963 35.81 -25.93 12.71
C THR A 963 35.26 -24.78 11.89
N PHE A 964 35.59 -23.52 12.24
CA PHE A 964 35.19 -22.36 11.46
C PHE A 964 35.81 -22.39 10.05
N ARG A 965 37.08 -22.77 9.94
CA ARG A 965 37.76 -22.94 8.64
C ARG A 965 37.12 -24.04 7.77
N GLN A 966 36.58 -25.10 8.37
CA GLN A 966 35.79 -26.12 7.66
C GLN A 966 34.44 -25.54 7.20
N ARG A 967 33.70 -24.83 8.06
CA ARG A 967 32.42 -24.16 7.70
C ARG A 967 32.59 -23.19 6.52
N VAL A 968 33.67 -22.42 6.49
CA VAL A 968 34.01 -21.54 5.34
C VAL A 968 34.34 -22.33 4.07
N GLN A 969 35.01 -23.49 4.17
CA GLN A 969 35.26 -24.37 3.01
C GLN A 969 33.97 -25.03 2.50
N ASP A 970 33.07 -25.41 3.40
CA ASP A 970 31.75 -25.96 3.06
C ASP A 970 30.90 -24.90 2.32
N TRP A 971 30.88 -23.64 2.80
CA TRP A 971 30.22 -22.52 2.12
C TRP A 971 30.75 -22.26 0.70
N ILE A 972 32.07 -22.12 0.53
CA ILE A 972 32.70 -21.91 -0.79
C ILE A 972 32.43 -23.10 -1.73
N THR A 973 32.33 -24.32 -1.19
CA THR A 973 31.98 -25.51 -1.96
C THR A 973 30.51 -25.50 -2.38
N ALA A 974 29.59 -25.09 -1.50
CA ALA A 974 28.16 -24.96 -1.79
C ALA A 974 27.89 -23.86 -2.84
N GLU A 975 28.55 -22.70 -2.72
CA GLU A 975 28.52 -21.62 -3.71
C GLU A 975 28.95 -22.14 -5.09
N ARG A 976 30.12 -22.81 -5.18
CA ARG A 976 30.63 -23.40 -6.42
C ARG A 976 29.69 -24.46 -7.01
N ILE A 977 28.97 -25.21 -6.18
CA ILE A 977 27.95 -26.18 -6.63
C ILE A 977 26.74 -25.44 -7.23
N GLY A 978 26.28 -24.34 -6.61
CA GLY A 978 25.20 -23.49 -7.14
C GLY A 978 25.58 -22.88 -8.50
N ASP A 979 26.80 -22.38 -8.59
CA ASP A 979 27.41 -21.81 -9.79
C ASP A 979 27.43 -22.82 -10.96
N LEU A 980 27.91 -24.04 -10.72
CA LEU A 980 27.91 -25.14 -11.70
C LEU A 980 26.49 -25.56 -12.11
N LYS A 981 25.53 -25.64 -11.17
CA LYS A 981 24.11 -25.91 -11.46
C LYS A 981 23.50 -24.82 -12.35
N SER A 982 23.80 -23.54 -12.08
CA SER A 982 23.35 -22.39 -12.87
C SER A 982 23.93 -22.37 -14.29
N GLN A 983 25.21 -22.72 -14.44
CA GLN A 983 25.87 -22.76 -15.74
C GLN A 983 25.35 -23.94 -16.59
N LEU A 984 25.16 -25.13 -16.00
CA LEU A 984 24.58 -26.28 -16.68
C LEU A 984 23.13 -26.01 -17.16
N SER A 985 22.27 -25.42 -16.32
CA SER A 985 20.88 -25.12 -16.70
C SER A 985 20.80 -24.08 -17.83
N LYS A 986 21.64 -23.05 -17.81
CA LYS A 986 21.75 -22.04 -18.90
C LYS A 986 22.16 -22.65 -20.23
N VAL A 987 23.05 -23.65 -20.25
CA VAL A 987 23.46 -24.35 -21.48
C VAL A 987 22.33 -25.26 -21.98
N VAL A 988 21.65 -26.00 -21.10
CA VAL A 988 20.51 -26.85 -21.47
C VAL A 988 19.32 -26.04 -22.02
N ALA A 989 19.07 -24.85 -21.46
CA ALA A 989 17.94 -24.01 -21.84
C ALA A 989 18.04 -23.35 -23.23
N ASN A 990 19.23 -23.28 -23.85
CA ASN A 990 19.44 -22.53 -25.10
C ASN A 990 20.08 -23.36 -26.25
N PRO A 991 19.45 -24.46 -26.69
CA PRO A 991 20.00 -25.33 -27.73
C PRO A 991 20.15 -24.64 -29.10
N ARG A 992 19.40 -23.55 -29.36
CA ARG A 992 19.44 -22.79 -30.61
C ARG A 992 20.81 -22.16 -30.89
N TYR A 993 21.58 -21.82 -29.86
CA TYR A 993 22.94 -21.30 -30.03
C TYR A 993 23.86 -22.33 -30.71
N MET A 994 23.76 -23.60 -30.33
CA MET A 994 24.52 -24.69 -30.97
C MET A 994 24.03 -24.97 -32.40
N THR A 995 22.76 -24.77 -32.71
CA THR A 995 22.24 -24.83 -34.08
C THR A 995 22.80 -23.68 -34.94
N PHE A 996 22.82 -22.46 -34.42
CA PHE A 996 23.37 -21.28 -35.11
C PHE A 996 24.85 -21.45 -35.46
N LEU A 997 25.66 -21.99 -34.54
CA LEU A 997 27.07 -22.32 -34.81
C LEU A 997 27.23 -23.44 -35.87
N GLN A 998 26.30 -24.40 -35.93
CA GLN A 998 26.31 -25.44 -36.97
C GLN A 998 25.98 -24.86 -38.36
N THR A 999 25.04 -23.92 -38.46
CA THR A 999 24.74 -23.21 -39.71
C THR A 999 25.95 -22.45 -40.24
N TYR A 1000 26.73 -21.82 -39.35
CA TYR A 1000 27.98 -21.13 -39.72
C TYR A 1000 29.12 -22.06 -40.14
N GLY A 1001 29.13 -23.31 -39.66
CA GLY A 1001 30.14 -24.32 -40.03
C GLY A 1001 29.79 -25.13 -41.29
N SER A 1002 28.51 -25.22 -41.65
CA SER A 1002 27.99 -26.13 -42.70
C SER A 1002 28.00 -25.48 -44.09
N GLY A 1003 29.18 -25.04 -44.54
CA GLY A 1003 29.38 -24.43 -45.86
C GLY A 1003 29.87 -25.41 -46.92
N ASP A 1004 28.97 -26.24 -47.47
CA ASP A 1004 29.13 -26.88 -48.79
C ASP A 1004 27.75 -27.07 -49.44
N GLY A 1005 27.69 -27.17 -50.78
CA GLY A 1005 26.42 -27.07 -51.50
C GLY A 1005 26.33 -27.87 -52.79
N THR A 1006 25.15 -28.44 -53.04
CA THR A 1006 24.73 -29.04 -54.30
C THR A 1006 23.32 -28.59 -54.65
N ALA A 1007 23.09 -28.19 -55.89
CA ALA A 1007 21.76 -27.90 -56.45
C ALA A 1007 21.12 -29.18 -57.04
N GLU A 1008 20.01 -29.01 -57.77
CA GLU A 1008 19.28 -30.03 -58.55
C GLU A 1008 18.46 -31.06 -57.72
N GLU A 1009 17.28 -31.54 -58.13
CA GLU A 1009 16.20 -30.95 -58.97
C GLU A 1009 14.89 -31.78 -58.79
N THR A 1010 13.83 -31.47 -59.55
CA THR A 1010 12.67 -32.34 -59.89
C THR A 1010 11.66 -32.77 -58.80
N THR A 1011 10.56 -32.02 -58.71
CA THR A 1011 9.15 -32.47 -58.93
C THR A 1011 8.67 -33.85 -58.41
N ASN A 1012 7.70 -33.86 -57.47
CA ASN A 1012 6.26 -34.15 -57.76
C ASN A 1012 5.39 -34.30 -56.50
N GLU A 1013 4.14 -33.80 -56.60
CA GLU A 1013 2.98 -34.13 -55.74
C GLU A 1013 2.26 -35.42 -56.21
N PRO A 1014 1.16 -35.91 -55.57
CA PRO A 1014 0.60 -35.64 -54.22
C PRO A 1014 0.31 -36.93 -53.40
N ALA A 1015 -0.06 -36.80 -52.11
CA ALA A 1015 -1.20 -37.54 -51.50
C ALA A 1015 -1.47 -37.23 -50.00
N VAL A 1016 -2.66 -36.63 -49.73
CA VAL A 1016 -3.60 -36.93 -48.61
C VAL A 1016 -3.13 -36.89 -47.14
N GLY A 1017 -3.75 -36.00 -46.33
CA GLY A 1017 -4.26 -36.40 -45.00
C GLY A 1017 -4.28 -35.37 -43.85
N ALA A 1018 -5.44 -34.73 -43.62
CA ALA A 1018 -5.93 -34.20 -42.33
C ALA A 1018 -5.17 -33.07 -41.57
N GLU A 1019 -5.62 -31.83 -41.83
CA GLU A 1019 -6.12 -30.84 -40.84
C GLU A 1019 -5.22 -30.37 -39.66
N GLU A 1020 -4.67 -29.16 -39.80
CA GLU A 1020 -4.50 -28.20 -38.69
C GLU A 1020 -5.81 -27.45 -38.39
N PRO A 1021 -5.87 -26.73 -37.25
CA PRO A 1021 -6.47 -25.39 -37.21
C PRO A 1021 -5.46 -24.31 -36.79
N SER A 1022 -4.75 -23.76 -37.78
CA SER A 1022 -4.46 -22.32 -37.96
C SER A 1022 -4.40 -21.39 -36.74
N LYS A 1023 -3.23 -20.77 -36.52
CA LYS A 1023 -3.19 -19.41 -35.92
C LYS A 1023 -3.46 -18.38 -37.02
N GLN A 1024 -4.40 -17.47 -36.79
CA GLN A 1024 -4.56 -16.29 -37.66
C GLN A 1024 -3.46 -15.26 -37.34
N GLN A 1025 -2.85 -14.73 -38.40
CA GLN A 1025 -1.93 -13.61 -38.36
C GLN A 1025 -2.60 -12.49 -39.17
N GLU A 1026 -2.95 -11.38 -38.53
CA GLU A 1026 -3.53 -10.24 -39.23
C GLU A 1026 -2.48 -9.56 -40.11
N ASN A 1027 -2.81 -9.42 -41.40
CA ASN A 1027 -2.00 -8.72 -42.37
C ASN A 1027 -2.63 -7.35 -42.66
N TRP A 1028 -1.87 -6.27 -42.47
CA TRP A 1028 -2.28 -4.93 -42.84
C TRP A 1028 -1.75 -4.59 -44.24
N ASP A 1029 -2.53 -4.89 -45.26
CA ASP A 1029 -2.27 -4.43 -46.62
C ASP A 1029 -2.47 -2.91 -46.73
N PHE A 1030 -1.47 -2.21 -47.24
CA PHE A 1030 -1.63 -0.84 -47.76
C PHE A 1030 -0.99 -0.75 -49.14
N ASP A 1031 -1.83 -0.74 -50.17
CA ASP A 1031 -1.44 -0.68 -51.58
C ASP A 1031 -1.56 0.77 -52.08
N GLY A 1032 -0.44 1.35 -52.53
CA GLY A 1032 -0.37 2.77 -52.87
C GLY A 1032 1.03 3.21 -53.35
N PRO A 1033 1.22 3.56 -54.63
CA PRO A 1033 2.52 3.94 -55.16
C PRO A 1033 2.80 5.45 -55.05
N VAL A 1034 4.07 5.83 -54.88
CA VAL A 1034 4.78 6.86 -55.68
C VAL A 1034 6.28 6.85 -55.32
N GLU A 1035 7.08 7.34 -56.26
CA GLU A 1035 8.54 7.27 -56.40
C GLU A 1035 9.38 7.93 -55.28
N ASP A 1036 10.66 7.57 -55.28
CA ASP A 1036 11.84 8.03 -54.51
C ASP A 1036 11.83 9.53 -54.07
N ASP A 1037 12.53 9.96 -53.01
CA ASP A 1037 13.97 9.73 -52.75
C ASP A 1037 14.40 10.14 -51.30
N PHE A 1038 15.68 9.91 -50.96
CA PHE A 1038 16.49 10.34 -49.80
C PHE A 1038 16.60 9.44 -48.53
N LEU A 1039 17.64 8.61 -48.59
CA LEU A 1039 18.63 8.30 -47.53
C LEU A 1039 18.28 7.37 -46.35
N LEU A 1040 18.82 6.14 -46.43
CA LEU A 1040 19.43 5.44 -45.29
C LEU A 1040 20.90 5.09 -45.60
N VAL A 1041 21.78 5.17 -44.61
CA VAL A 1041 23.24 5.02 -44.78
C VAL A 1041 23.67 3.58 -44.48
N SER A 1042 24.25 2.90 -45.47
CA SER A 1042 24.77 1.52 -45.35
C SER A 1042 26.25 1.46 -44.94
N PRO A 1043 26.63 0.78 -43.84
CA PRO A 1043 28.03 0.59 -43.45
C PRO A 1043 28.82 -0.40 -44.34
N ALA A 1044 29.40 0.16 -45.41
CA ALA A 1044 30.63 -0.27 -46.12
C ALA A 1044 31.09 -1.75 -46.10
N THR A 1045 31.10 -2.38 -47.28
CA THR A 1045 31.90 -3.57 -47.58
C THR A 1045 33.40 -3.28 -47.46
N MET A 1046 34.08 -3.83 -46.44
CA MET A 1046 35.54 -3.70 -46.28
C MET A 1046 36.30 -4.63 -47.23
N ARG A 1047 36.95 -4.04 -48.25
CA ARG A 1047 37.78 -4.76 -49.23
C ARG A 1047 39.23 -4.82 -48.79
N ALA A 1048 39.54 -5.73 -47.85
CA ALA A 1048 40.91 -5.99 -47.42
C ALA A 1048 41.62 -7.02 -48.32
N ALA A 1049 42.85 -6.74 -48.73
CA ALA A 1049 43.68 -7.65 -49.53
C ALA A 1049 44.99 -7.98 -48.79
N ALA A 1050 45.52 -9.18 -49.09
CA ALA A 1050 46.84 -9.70 -48.74
C ALA A 1050 47.11 -10.14 -47.26
N VAL A 1051 47.11 -11.48 -47.11
CA VAL A 1051 48.05 -12.30 -46.30
C VAL A 1051 48.05 -12.11 -44.77
N GLY A 1052 47.46 -13.08 -44.05
CA GLY A 1052 47.47 -13.14 -42.58
C GLY A 1052 47.17 -14.52 -41.97
N GLN A 1053 47.73 -15.60 -42.52
CA GLN A 1053 47.54 -17.02 -42.13
C GLN A 1053 46.10 -17.58 -42.22
N PRO A 1054 45.92 -18.89 -42.50
CA PRO A 1054 44.62 -19.54 -42.36
C PRO A 1054 44.34 -19.78 -40.87
N VAL A 1055 43.29 -19.15 -40.33
CA VAL A 1055 42.68 -19.62 -39.09
C VAL A 1055 42.22 -21.06 -39.33
N ALA A 1056 42.57 -21.98 -38.44
CA ALA A 1056 42.18 -23.38 -38.58
C ALA A 1056 40.65 -23.51 -38.61
N ARG A 1057 40.14 -24.44 -39.42
CA ARG A 1057 38.71 -24.80 -39.38
C ARG A 1057 38.34 -25.18 -37.95
N LEU A 1058 37.23 -24.65 -37.42
CA LEU A 1058 36.66 -25.10 -36.15
C LEU A 1058 35.94 -26.44 -36.33
N GLU A 1059 36.74 -27.47 -36.60
CA GLU A 1059 36.34 -28.86 -36.41
C GLU A 1059 36.20 -29.13 -34.90
N ASP A 1060 35.42 -30.14 -34.50
CA ASP A 1060 35.23 -30.57 -33.10
C ASP A 1060 34.58 -29.55 -32.11
N ILE A 1061 33.83 -28.52 -32.53
CA ILE A 1061 33.04 -27.66 -31.60
C ILE A 1061 32.10 -28.49 -30.71
N GLN A 1062 31.29 -29.38 -31.30
CA GLN A 1062 30.34 -30.23 -30.55
C GLN A 1062 31.04 -31.11 -29.51
N LYS A 1063 32.19 -31.68 -29.88
CA LYS A 1063 33.00 -32.54 -29.02
C LYS A 1063 33.66 -31.76 -27.89
N THR A 1064 34.16 -30.56 -28.18
CA THR A 1064 34.70 -29.63 -27.17
C THR A 1064 33.61 -29.23 -26.17
N HIS A 1065 32.42 -28.87 -26.65
CA HIS A 1065 31.25 -28.57 -25.83
C HIS A 1065 30.84 -29.77 -24.95
N ALA A 1066 30.79 -30.99 -25.51
CA ALA A 1066 30.51 -32.21 -24.76
C ALA A 1066 31.59 -32.51 -23.69
N THR A 1067 32.88 -32.31 -24.01
CA THR A 1067 33.98 -32.46 -23.04
C THR A 1067 33.88 -31.44 -21.91
N VAL A 1068 33.51 -30.19 -22.20
CA VAL A 1068 33.29 -29.14 -21.18
C VAL A 1068 32.11 -29.51 -20.27
N LEU A 1069 31.00 -30.00 -20.82
CA LEU A 1069 29.87 -30.49 -20.03
C LEU A 1069 30.26 -31.68 -19.14
N GLU A 1070 30.96 -32.69 -19.67
CA GLU A 1070 31.45 -33.82 -18.88
C GLU A 1070 32.39 -33.36 -17.75
N MET A 1071 33.26 -32.39 -18.01
CA MET A 1071 34.13 -31.78 -17.00
C MET A 1071 33.34 -31.03 -15.92
N MET A 1072 32.29 -30.29 -16.28
CA MET A 1072 31.43 -29.56 -15.34
C MET A 1072 30.58 -30.50 -14.48
N GLU A 1073 29.96 -31.53 -15.08
CA GLU A 1073 29.22 -32.57 -14.35
C GLU A 1073 30.13 -33.36 -13.41
N LYS A 1074 31.37 -33.61 -13.82
CA LYS A 1074 32.39 -34.29 -13.00
C LYS A 1074 32.87 -33.42 -11.86
N GLU A 1075 33.12 -32.12 -12.07
CA GLU A 1075 33.44 -31.20 -10.96
C GLU A 1075 32.25 -31.14 -10.00
N LEU A 1076 31.03 -30.92 -10.49
CA LEU A 1076 29.82 -30.85 -9.68
C LEU A 1076 29.64 -32.10 -8.81
N ARG A 1077 29.83 -33.29 -9.37
CA ARG A 1077 29.78 -34.56 -8.63
C ARG A 1077 30.85 -34.64 -7.54
N GLN A 1078 32.10 -34.30 -7.87
CA GLN A 1078 33.21 -34.32 -6.91
C GLN A 1078 33.04 -33.29 -5.78
N ARG A 1079 32.47 -32.11 -6.08
CA ARG A 1079 32.15 -31.09 -5.06
C ARG A 1079 31.00 -31.52 -4.16
N GLN A 1080 29.93 -32.09 -4.73
CA GLN A 1080 28.79 -32.62 -3.97
C GLN A 1080 29.26 -33.77 -3.06
N GLU A 1081 30.01 -34.74 -3.59
CA GLU A 1081 30.61 -35.83 -2.79
C GLU A 1081 31.52 -35.29 -1.66
N ALA A 1082 32.33 -34.26 -1.90
CA ALA A 1082 33.18 -33.67 -0.87
C ALA A 1082 32.37 -32.98 0.24
N LEU A 1083 31.37 -32.18 -0.13
CA LEU A 1083 30.48 -31.50 0.81
C LEU A 1083 29.65 -32.50 1.61
N ASP A 1084 29.06 -33.50 0.95
CA ASP A 1084 28.25 -34.54 1.59
C ASP A 1084 29.09 -35.34 2.61
N ASN A 1085 30.38 -35.62 2.31
CA ASN A 1085 31.29 -36.26 3.25
C ASN A 1085 31.64 -35.36 4.46
N SER A 1086 31.90 -34.06 4.23
CA SER A 1086 32.13 -33.06 5.29
C SER A 1086 30.94 -33.01 6.24
N LEU A 1087 29.74 -32.76 5.70
CA LEU A 1087 28.48 -32.66 6.44
C LEU A 1087 28.06 -33.97 7.13
N ASN A 1088 28.48 -35.14 6.63
CA ASN A 1088 28.23 -36.44 7.27
C ASN A 1088 29.16 -36.76 8.46
N SER A 1089 30.27 -36.04 8.62
CA SER A 1089 31.21 -36.22 9.74
C SER A 1089 30.77 -35.52 11.04
N GLN A 1090 29.90 -34.51 10.92
CA GLN A 1090 29.44 -33.63 11.99
C GLN A 1090 28.11 -34.15 12.57
N LYS A 1091 28.20 -34.99 13.62
CA LYS A 1091 27.06 -35.75 14.20
C LYS A 1091 27.12 -35.91 15.73
N GLN A 1092 27.70 -34.96 16.45
CA GLN A 1092 27.84 -34.98 17.91
C GLN A 1092 26.59 -34.46 18.62
N ILE A 1093 25.87 -33.50 18.03
CA ILE A 1093 24.74 -32.80 18.64
C ILE A 1093 23.43 -33.31 18.04
N ALA A 1094 22.95 -34.44 18.55
CA ALA A 1094 21.76 -35.14 18.04
C ALA A 1094 20.46 -34.69 18.73
N TYR A 1095 19.45 -34.40 17.91
CA TYR A 1095 18.09 -34.01 18.32
C TYR A 1095 17.05 -34.90 17.65
N ARG A 1096 16.12 -35.47 18.41
CA ARG A 1096 15.02 -36.35 17.94
C ARG A 1096 13.75 -35.56 17.70
N LEU A 1097 13.04 -35.86 16.62
CA LEU A 1097 11.73 -35.26 16.38
C LEU A 1097 10.72 -35.78 17.41
N HIS A 1098 10.13 -34.89 18.23
CA HIS A 1098 9.12 -35.22 19.24
C HIS A 1098 7.71 -34.87 18.78
N ALA A 1099 7.49 -33.72 18.15
CA ALA A 1099 6.19 -33.35 17.63
C ALA A 1099 6.26 -32.53 16.33
N VAL A 1100 5.19 -32.58 15.55
CA VAL A 1100 4.99 -31.75 14.35
C VAL A 1100 3.55 -31.23 14.35
N ILE A 1101 3.41 -29.91 14.39
CA ILE A 1101 2.13 -29.22 14.18
C ILE A 1101 1.99 -28.96 12.68
N CYS A 1102 0.90 -29.47 12.09
CA CYS A 1102 0.55 -29.28 10.69
C CYS A 1102 -0.55 -28.25 10.52
N HIS A 1103 -0.54 -27.55 9.38
CA HIS A 1103 -1.55 -26.57 8.99
C HIS A 1103 -1.96 -26.74 7.51
N ARG A 1104 -3.16 -27.30 7.28
CA ARG A 1104 -3.80 -27.35 5.94
C ARG A 1104 -4.81 -26.23 5.80
N GLY A 1105 -4.63 -25.39 4.80
CA GLY A 1105 -5.44 -24.19 4.56
C GLY A 1105 -4.60 -23.03 4.03
N HIS A 1106 -5.26 -21.90 3.84
CA HIS A 1106 -4.66 -20.63 3.44
C HIS A 1106 -4.00 -19.94 4.65
N LEU A 1107 -3.34 -18.79 4.46
CA LEU A 1107 -2.63 -18.11 5.56
C LEU A 1107 -3.55 -17.58 6.65
N MET A 1108 -4.72 -17.05 6.29
CA MET A 1108 -5.72 -16.49 7.23
C MET A 1108 -6.75 -17.51 7.73
N SER A 1109 -6.80 -18.71 7.15
CA SER A 1109 -7.80 -19.73 7.52
C SER A 1109 -7.38 -21.15 7.12
N GLY A 1110 -7.38 -22.05 8.09
CA GLY A 1110 -7.17 -23.46 7.86
C GLY A 1110 -7.49 -24.32 9.06
N HIS A 1111 -6.98 -25.55 9.03
CA HIS A 1111 -7.12 -26.53 10.08
C HIS A 1111 -5.76 -27.00 10.60
N TYR A 1112 -5.66 -27.08 11.92
CA TYR A 1112 -4.45 -27.43 12.64
C TYR A 1112 -4.63 -28.76 13.37
N TRP A 1113 -3.59 -29.59 13.34
CA TRP A 1113 -3.49 -30.83 14.12
C TRP A 1113 -2.03 -31.09 14.49
N VAL A 1114 -1.80 -31.98 15.46
CA VAL A 1114 -0.44 -32.34 15.90
C VAL A 1114 -0.18 -33.83 15.82
N TRP A 1115 0.98 -34.19 15.28
CA TRP A 1115 1.59 -35.50 15.43
C TRP A 1115 2.58 -35.44 16.59
N ILE A 1116 2.50 -36.36 17.55
CA ILE A 1116 3.44 -36.46 18.68
C ILE A 1116 3.98 -37.89 18.76
N HIS A 1117 5.30 -38.03 18.92
CA HIS A 1117 5.97 -39.31 19.12
C HIS A 1117 5.98 -39.70 20.61
N ASP A 1118 5.61 -40.94 20.89
CA ASP A 1118 5.75 -41.56 22.21
C ASP A 1118 7.08 -42.30 22.27
N PHE A 1119 8.10 -41.73 22.92
CA PHE A 1119 9.38 -42.42 23.12
C PHE A 1119 9.28 -43.62 24.09
N GLU A 1120 8.28 -43.69 24.98
CA GLU A 1120 8.10 -44.83 25.89
C GLU A 1120 7.46 -46.03 25.18
N ALA A 1121 6.52 -45.79 24.27
CA ALA A 1121 5.82 -46.83 23.52
C ALA A 1121 6.34 -47.06 22.09
N ASN A 1122 7.22 -46.18 21.60
CA ASN A 1122 7.75 -46.12 20.22
C ASN A 1122 6.63 -46.14 19.16
N VAL A 1123 5.70 -45.18 19.27
CA VAL A 1123 4.57 -44.99 18.35
C VAL A 1123 4.31 -43.51 18.11
N TRP A 1124 3.78 -43.17 16.94
CA TRP A 1124 3.27 -41.83 16.66
C TRP A 1124 1.78 -41.75 17.00
N ARG A 1125 1.34 -40.65 17.60
CA ARG A 1125 -0.08 -40.35 17.80
C ARG A 1125 -0.47 -39.08 17.08
N TRP A 1126 -1.51 -39.18 16.28
CA TRP A 1126 -2.18 -38.08 15.60
C TRP A 1126 -3.30 -37.57 16.48
N TYR A 1127 -3.26 -36.29 16.83
CA TYR A 1127 -4.26 -35.59 17.60
C TYR A 1127 -4.92 -34.55 16.70
N ASN A 1128 -6.19 -34.74 16.40
CA ASN A 1128 -7.00 -33.88 15.56
C ASN A 1128 -8.28 -33.52 16.33
N ASP A 1129 -8.20 -32.44 17.11
CA ASP A 1129 -9.24 -32.04 18.07
C ASP A 1129 -9.68 -33.22 18.96
N ALA A 1130 -10.92 -33.71 18.77
CA ALA A 1130 -11.49 -34.81 19.55
C ALA A 1130 -10.99 -36.21 19.13
N ASP A 1131 -10.45 -36.33 17.91
CA ASP A 1131 -9.98 -37.58 17.32
C ASP A 1131 -8.50 -37.82 17.69
N VAL A 1132 -8.20 -38.93 18.37
CA VAL A 1132 -6.82 -39.36 18.67
C VAL A 1132 -6.58 -40.75 18.10
N LYS A 1133 -5.56 -40.90 17.25
CA LYS A 1133 -5.23 -42.16 16.54
C LYS A 1133 -3.75 -42.50 16.72
N GLU A 1134 -3.41 -43.79 16.78
CA GLU A 1134 -2.04 -44.29 16.93
C GLU A 1134 -1.56 -44.94 15.62
N ASN A 1135 -0.35 -44.60 15.17
CA ASN A 1135 0.38 -45.29 14.09
C ASN A 1135 1.72 -45.79 14.63
N LYS A 1136 2.15 -46.97 14.17
CA LYS A 1136 3.39 -47.65 14.61
C LYS A 1136 4.49 -47.59 13.55
N ASP A 1137 4.17 -47.20 12.32
CA ASP A 1137 5.15 -47.01 11.27
C ASP A 1137 5.66 -45.55 11.25
N THR A 1138 6.80 -45.33 11.89
CA THR A 1138 7.52 -44.05 11.87
C THR A 1138 7.93 -43.63 10.45
N ALA A 1139 8.26 -44.57 9.56
CA ALA A 1139 8.66 -44.26 8.18
C ALA A 1139 7.47 -43.81 7.35
N GLU A 1140 6.27 -44.38 7.55
CA GLU A 1140 5.03 -43.89 6.94
C GLU A 1140 4.70 -42.47 7.40
N VAL A 1141 4.76 -42.19 8.70
CA VAL A 1141 4.45 -40.86 9.26
C VAL A 1141 5.47 -39.83 8.75
N LEU A 1142 6.77 -40.10 8.82
CA LEU A 1142 7.82 -39.21 8.31
C LEU A 1142 7.73 -38.99 6.80
N ARG A 1143 7.39 -40.03 6.01
CA ARG A 1143 7.12 -39.88 4.57
C ARG A 1143 5.92 -38.96 4.33
N THR A 1144 4.83 -39.15 5.07
CA THR A 1144 3.62 -38.31 4.94
C THR A 1144 3.96 -36.85 5.22
N LEU A 1145 4.62 -36.56 6.34
CA LEU A 1145 5.07 -35.21 6.70
C LEU A 1145 6.07 -34.63 5.69
N SER A 1146 7.02 -35.43 5.20
CA SER A 1146 8.05 -34.98 4.24
C SER A 1146 7.55 -34.82 2.80
N THR A 1147 6.33 -35.23 2.48
CA THR A 1147 5.74 -35.12 1.13
C THR A 1147 4.65 -34.06 1.02
N SER A 1148 4.17 -33.49 2.13
CA SER A 1148 3.13 -32.45 2.11
C SER A 1148 3.67 -31.06 2.48
N GLY A 1149 2.99 -30.02 1.98
CA GLY A 1149 3.23 -28.62 2.34
C GLY A 1149 2.61 -28.21 3.69
N GLU A 1150 2.26 -29.18 4.53
CA GLU A 1150 1.46 -28.98 5.74
C GLU A 1150 2.26 -28.79 7.04
N PRO A 1151 3.42 -29.42 7.26
CA PRO A 1151 4.22 -29.16 8.47
C PRO A 1151 4.56 -27.68 8.58
N TYR A 1152 4.27 -27.12 9.75
CA TYR A 1152 4.42 -25.70 10.07
C TYR A 1152 5.40 -25.48 11.22
N TYR A 1153 5.23 -26.22 12.32
CA TYR A 1153 6.06 -26.10 13.51
C TYR A 1153 6.62 -27.47 13.90
N LEU A 1154 7.94 -27.58 14.03
CA LEU A 1154 8.64 -28.80 14.43
C LEU A 1154 9.17 -28.65 15.85
N CYS A 1155 8.89 -29.63 16.71
CA CYS A 1155 9.40 -29.72 18.07
C CYS A 1155 10.40 -30.87 18.14
N TYR A 1156 11.67 -30.56 18.23
CA TYR A 1156 12.75 -31.50 18.47
C TYR A 1156 13.12 -31.54 19.96
N VAL A 1157 13.65 -32.67 20.44
CA VAL A 1157 14.19 -32.83 21.80
C VAL A 1157 15.60 -33.42 21.73
N ARG A 1158 16.49 -32.95 22.59
CA ARG A 1158 17.88 -33.43 22.68
C ARG A 1158 17.94 -34.94 22.97
N ASP A 1159 18.72 -35.69 22.21
CA ASP A 1159 18.64 -37.16 22.22
C ASP A 1159 19.18 -37.80 23.51
N GLU A 1160 20.24 -37.23 24.10
CA GLU A 1160 20.89 -37.78 25.31
C GLU A 1160 19.97 -37.86 26.53
N ASP A 1161 19.03 -36.91 26.67
CA ASP A 1161 18.20 -36.77 27.87
C ASP A 1161 16.71 -36.49 27.57
N LYS A 1162 16.24 -36.74 26.35
CA LYS A 1162 14.82 -36.66 25.92
C LYS A 1162 13.80 -37.16 26.94
N GLU A 1163 14.06 -38.28 27.61
CA GLU A 1163 13.18 -38.86 28.62
C GLU A 1163 12.99 -37.98 29.86
N GLN A 1164 13.88 -37.02 30.12
CA GLN A 1164 13.76 -36.04 31.21
C GLN A 1164 12.86 -34.85 30.83
N TYR A 1165 12.72 -34.55 29.54
CA TYR A 1165 12.03 -33.36 29.03
C TYR A 1165 10.65 -33.63 28.43
N VAL A 1166 10.41 -34.82 27.86
CA VAL A 1166 9.12 -35.16 27.22
C VAL A 1166 8.59 -36.52 27.68
N SER A 1167 7.26 -36.66 27.71
CA SER A 1167 6.52 -37.92 27.94
C SER A 1167 5.04 -37.72 27.69
N ILE A 1168 4.37 -38.70 27.07
CA ILE A 1168 2.91 -38.69 26.94
C ILE A 1168 2.31 -39.27 28.22
N PRO A 1169 1.58 -38.48 29.03
CA PRO A 1169 1.08 -38.95 30.32
C PRO A 1169 -0.06 -39.95 30.10
N LYS A 1170 0.04 -41.12 30.74
CA LYS A 1170 -1.01 -42.15 30.74
C LYS A 1170 -2.19 -41.66 31.57
N ARG A 1171 -3.42 -41.99 31.15
CA ARG A 1171 -4.63 -41.71 31.92
C ARG A 1171 -4.60 -42.45 33.25
N GLU A 1172 -5.13 -41.82 34.30
CA GLU A 1172 -5.44 -42.51 35.54
C GLU A 1172 -6.70 -43.33 35.35
N ILE A 1173 -6.61 -44.64 35.53
CA ILE A 1173 -7.78 -45.53 35.53
C ILE A 1173 -8.60 -45.17 36.79
N PRO A 1174 -9.90 -44.81 36.67
CA PRO A 1174 -10.76 -44.58 37.82
C PRO A 1174 -10.80 -45.81 38.73
N LYS A 1175 -10.73 -45.60 40.05
CA LYS A 1175 -10.78 -46.64 41.08
C LYS A 1175 -12.19 -46.88 41.59
#